data_AF-A0A973D4G5-F1
#
_entry.id   AF-A0A973D4G5-F1
#
_cell.length_a   1.000
_cell.length_b   1.000
_cell.length_c   1.000
_cell.angle_alpha   90.00
_cell.angle_beta   90.00
_cell.angle_gamma   90.00
#
_symmetry.space_group_name_H-M   'P 1'
#
loop_
_entity.id
_entity.type
_entity.pdbx_description
1 polymer ?
#
loop_
_entity_poly.entity_id
_entity_poly.type
_entity_poly.pdbx_seq_one_letter_code
_entity_poly.pdbx_strand_id
1 'polypeptide(L)'
;VANLASEIITITAAADDTKTSAVADDLSQLLTATEIEEFNVGLEKTKLFVNDLLNYQQTFWQPEYESELDDYLLMLKSIGDDHKENLESLVQEFALIQEYYVTCFIGEQCTDTRFTVITERKDTANSLGKVLVLDGGAIHVSQKVADINLLDDIDEPTSSHGMDVLITGTLEKNNLVLTLAHDLDSAEENIDVPSAMRIYYSEPVSEVVVQEIIGYELIWGEFQLYDKTKLGQDFDSANPDAGAETELSGAFRIFYRGVRDPQNLNTPNDSELRFNIEVWVLSSVISDQVDDDAGDDRERTSLIISARSTNPSTYYPAARLAKFDGFFVTNDANPINQEVQGLLQYQLGQEDVSFGNSILSVETIDFINLLDKDIRYRFYPDERVKDELDSDGDGDVEELVDMHRIEECELDETSGKVVTCGPKSKLFEKRNLQQTINDFWELGLFQRTTIAGRGTYYVDFPATADSQGCLALDTLNNNQGAMKGVLIEQQVLGLDSVRLFAEVKIEDASLVDLPNTLFDMTVVAPTEEKYRVTATLSHNYSGTTTDATGVILGTGGSASSLLVSYDTSADFENSGNLSIAKGGVTLTLGDGSSVSEDQDITAFLSQSYDSNSVHYKIIEDAEGKPDRCVLSTGSNYVKDPADIEEVFYLNYRDVLYGTARPEGANNIWTIRYID
;
A
#
# COMPACT_ATOMS: atom_id res chain seq x y z
N VAL A 1 30.17 -29.70 20.25
CA VAL A 1 31.12 -28.68 20.78
C VAL A 1 32.58 -29.06 20.52
N ALA A 2 33.12 -30.17 21.06
CA ALA A 2 34.52 -30.55 20.82
C ALA A 2 34.83 -30.96 19.36
N ASN A 3 33.89 -31.60 18.66
CA ASN A 3 34.03 -31.91 17.23
C ASN A 3 33.96 -30.64 16.37
N LEU A 4 33.05 -29.71 16.65
CA LEU A 4 32.92 -28.44 15.93
C LEU A 4 34.19 -27.58 16.04
N ALA A 5 34.80 -27.53 17.23
CA ALA A 5 36.08 -26.85 17.43
C ALA A 5 37.22 -27.53 16.64
N SER A 6 37.21 -28.86 16.51
CA SER A 6 38.17 -29.62 15.71
C SER A 6 37.94 -29.42 14.20
N GLU A 7 36.68 -29.33 13.76
CA GLU A 7 36.30 -29.08 12.37
C GLU A 7 36.64 -27.64 11.96
N ILE A 8 36.37 -26.64 12.83
CA ILE A 8 36.80 -25.25 12.62
C ILE A 8 38.32 -25.19 12.47
N ILE A 9 39.10 -25.81 13.36
CA ILE A 9 40.57 -25.86 13.26
C ILE A 9 41.03 -26.54 11.96
N THR A 10 40.28 -27.54 11.47
CA THR A 10 40.59 -28.24 10.22
C THR A 10 40.25 -27.40 8.99
N ILE A 11 39.16 -26.61 9.04
CA ILE A 11 38.76 -25.66 7.99
C ILE A 11 39.73 -24.47 7.94
N THR A 12 40.13 -23.91 9.09
CA THR A 12 41.12 -22.81 9.15
C THR A 12 42.53 -23.26 8.80
N ALA A 13 42.82 -24.56 8.86
CA ALA A 13 44.11 -25.14 8.48
C ALA A 13 44.13 -25.76 7.07
N ALA A 14 42.99 -25.84 6.39
CA ALA A 14 42.96 -26.13 4.97
C ALA A 14 43.63 -24.95 4.24
N ALA A 15 44.62 -25.23 3.40
CA ALA A 15 45.14 -24.19 2.51
C ALA A 15 43.98 -23.71 1.65
N ASP A 16 43.77 -22.40 1.59
CA ASP A 16 42.80 -21.78 0.68
C ASP A 16 42.89 -22.48 -0.68
N ASP A 17 41.80 -23.07 -1.15
CA ASP A 17 41.72 -23.58 -2.51
C ASP A 17 42.13 -22.42 -3.43
N THR A 18 42.82 -22.71 -4.53
CA THR A 18 43.02 -21.77 -5.64
C THR A 18 41.79 -20.93 -6.00
N LYS A 19 40.57 -21.42 -5.75
CA LYS A 19 39.32 -20.67 -5.90
C LYS A 19 39.04 -19.65 -4.79
N THR A 20 39.41 -19.91 -3.53
CA THR A 20 39.20 -19.00 -2.39
C THR A 20 40.40 -18.06 -2.15
N SER A 21 41.54 -18.34 -2.78
CA SER A 21 42.75 -17.50 -2.80
C SER A 21 42.93 -16.71 -4.10
N ALA A 22 41.96 -16.81 -5.03
CA ALA A 22 41.97 -16.04 -6.27
C ALA A 22 41.84 -14.55 -5.94
N VAL A 23 42.93 -13.81 -6.13
CA VAL A 23 42.89 -12.35 -6.21
C VAL A 23 42.15 -12.01 -7.49
N ALA A 24 41.21 -11.07 -7.44
CA ALA A 24 40.54 -10.58 -8.64
C ALA A 24 41.60 -10.20 -9.69
N ASP A 25 41.41 -10.67 -10.92
CA ASP A 25 42.29 -10.27 -12.02
C ASP A 25 42.26 -8.75 -12.15
N ASP A 26 43.42 -8.17 -12.48
CA ASP A 26 43.51 -6.73 -12.77
C ASP A 26 42.50 -6.37 -13.88
N LEU A 27 41.80 -5.24 -13.74
CA LEU A 27 40.83 -4.79 -14.74
C LEU A 27 41.43 -4.75 -16.15
N SER A 28 42.74 -4.52 -16.29
CA SER A 28 43.46 -4.59 -17.57
C SER A 28 43.53 -5.95 -18.24
N GLN A 29 43.15 -7.02 -17.54
CA GLN A 29 43.00 -8.36 -18.11
C GLN A 29 41.58 -8.63 -18.60
N LEU A 30 40.59 -7.87 -18.11
CA LEU A 30 39.17 -8.02 -18.43
C LEU A 30 38.70 -7.00 -19.47
N LEU A 31 39.32 -5.81 -19.48
CA LEU A 31 38.94 -4.66 -20.30
C LEU A 31 40.05 -4.29 -21.30
N THR A 32 39.65 -3.76 -22.44
CA THR A 32 40.55 -3.10 -23.39
C THR A 32 41.10 -1.80 -22.81
N ALA A 33 42.21 -1.29 -23.38
CA ALA A 33 42.81 -0.04 -22.93
C ALA A 33 41.85 1.17 -22.98
N THR A 34 40.94 1.20 -23.95
CA THR A 34 39.92 2.26 -24.07
C THR A 34 38.86 2.13 -22.97
N GLU A 35 38.38 0.92 -22.69
CA GLU A 35 37.41 0.68 -21.61
C GLU A 35 37.98 1.01 -20.23
N ILE A 36 39.27 0.79 -19.99
CA ILE A 36 39.96 1.21 -18.76
C ILE A 36 40.01 2.74 -18.63
N GLU A 37 40.29 3.45 -19.73
CA GLU A 37 40.32 4.91 -19.74
C GLU A 37 38.94 5.49 -19.43
N GLU A 38 37.89 4.97 -20.07
CA GLU A 38 36.50 5.35 -19.80
C GLU A 38 36.09 5.04 -18.36
N PHE A 39 36.44 3.86 -17.84
CA PHE A 39 36.19 3.48 -16.45
C PHE A 39 36.86 4.42 -15.45
N ASN A 40 38.14 4.76 -15.66
CA ASN A 40 38.87 5.68 -14.78
C ASN A 40 38.24 7.09 -14.77
N VAL A 41 37.78 7.59 -15.91
CA VAL A 41 37.06 8.86 -16.00
C VAL A 41 35.73 8.77 -15.24
N GLY A 42 34.97 7.68 -15.42
CA GLY A 42 33.72 7.45 -14.66
C GLY A 42 33.94 7.36 -13.16
N LEU A 43 35.04 6.72 -12.72
CA LEU A 43 35.44 6.62 -11.33
C LEU A 43 35.77 7.99 -10.71
N GLU A 44 36.51 8.83 -11.44
CA GLU A 44 36.82 10.20 -11.00
C GLU A 44 35.55 11.04 -10.88
N LYS A 45 34.65 10.97 -11.87
CA LYS A 45 33.35 11.64 -11.83
C LYS A 45 32.49 11.16 -10.65
N THR A 46 32.46 9.86 -10.39
CA THR A 46 31.75 9.28 -9.24
C THR A 46 32.31 9.83 -7.92
N LYS A 47 33.64 9.87 -7.76
CA LYS A 47 34.30 10.44 -6.58
C LYS A 47 33.94 11.92 -6.39
N LEU A 48 33.92 12.70 -7.48
CA LEU A 48 33.52 14.11 -7.44
C LEU A 48 32.04 14.27 -7.06
N PHE A 49 31.15 13.48 -7.64
CA PHE A 49 29.73 13.57 -7.36
C PHE A 49 29.41 13.15 -5.92
N VAL A 50 30.01 12.06 -5.41
CA VAL A 50 29.88 11.66 -4.00
C VAL A 50 30.36 12.77 -3.06
N ASN A 51 31.44 13.49 -3.39
CA ASN A 51 31.89 14.63 -2.59
C ASN A 51 30.89 15.81 -2.64
N ASP A 52 30.25 16.05 -3.79
CA ASP A 52 29.18 17.06 -3.92
C ASP A 52 27.96 16.68 -3.06
N LEU A 53 27.64 15.39 -2.96
CA LEU A 53 26.53 14.91 -2.13
C LEU A 53 26.70 15.23 -0.64
N LEU A 54 27.92 15.44 -0.15
CA LEU A 54 28.16 15.86 1.24
C LEU A 54 27.54 17.22 1.58
N ASN A 55 27.29 18.06 0.57
CA ASN A 55 26.60 19.34 0.70
C ASN A 55 25.32 19.36 -0.16
N TYR A 56 24.73 18.20 -0.44
CA TYR A 56 23.62 18.08 -1.40
C TYR A 56 22.46 19.01 -1.10
N GLN A 57 22.08 19.15 0.18
CA GLN A 57 20.99 20.05 0.60
C GLN A 57 21.18 21.48 0.06
N GLN A 58 22.42 22.00 0.08
CA GLN A 58 22.72 23.37 -0.38
C GLN A 58 22.73 23.51 -1.90
N THR A 59 22.81 22.39 -2.62
CA THR A 59 22.98 22.36 -4.09
C THR A 59 21.79 21.74 -4.81
N PHE A 60 20.80 21.23 -4.07
CA PHE A 60 19.56 20.68 -4.60
C PHE A 60 18.62 21.81 -5.03
N TRP A 61 18.47 22.82 -4.16
CA TRP A 61 17.64 24.00 -4.38
C TRP A 61 18.40 25.06 -5.16
N GLN A 62 17.68 25.85 -5.96
CA GLN A 62 18.22 27.12 -6.42
C GLN A 62 18.40 28.09 -5.24
N PRO A 63 19.36 29.02 -5.30
CA PRO A 63 19.51 30.06 -4.28
C PRO A 63 18.18 30.78 -4.02
N GLU A 64 17.91 31.14 -2.76
CA GLU A 64 16.71 31.88 -2.32
C GLU A 64 15.38 31.09 -2.40
N TYR A 65 15.33 29.95 -3.10
CA TYR A 65 14.11 29.11 -3.19
C TYR A 65 13.69 28.51 -1.84
N GLU A 66 14.64 27.97 -1.06
CA GLU A 66 14.34 27.29 0.21
C GLU A 66 13.65 28.24 1.20
N SER A 67 14.07 29.50 1.27
CA SER A 67 13.43 30.49 2.13
C SER A 67 12.01 30.83 1.71
N GLU A 68 11.75 31.04 0.41
CA GLU A 68 10.41 31.36 -0.07
C GLU A 68 9.46 30.15 0.09
N LEU A 69 9.96 28.93 -0.14
CA LEU A 69 9.20 27.71 0.12
C LEU A 69 8.86 27.56 1.61
N ASP A 70 9.82 27.79 2.51
CA ASP A 70 9.59 27.71 3.95
C ASP A 70 8.52 28.72 4.43
N ASP A 71 8.58 29.96 3.93
CA ASP A 71 7.61 31.02 4.26
C ASP A 71 6.20 30.67 3.72
N TYR A 72 6.12 30.16 2.49
CA TYR A 72 4.87 29.68 1.89
C TYR A 72 4.26 28.51 2.68
N LEU A 73 5.06 27.50 3.03
CA LEU A 73 4.60 26.36 3.83
C LEU A 73 4.18 26.77 5.25
N LEU A 74 4.85 27.76 5.83
CA LEU A 74 4.48 28.33 7.13
C LEU A 74 3.12 29.04 7.07
N MET A 75 2.87 29.82 6.01
CA MET A 75 1.57 30.45 5.77
C MET A 75 0.45 29.40 5.69
N LEU A 76 0.61 28.38 4.83
CA LEU A 76 -0.40 27.31 4.68
C LEU A 76 -0.68 26.60 6.00
N LYS A 77 0.38 26.34 6.78
CA LYS A 77 0.24 25.75 8.11
C LYS A 77 -0.54 26.67 9.06
N SER A 78 -0.26 27.97 9.08
CA SER A 78 -0.98 28.93 9.92
C SER A 78 -2.47 28.96 9.58
N ILE A 79 -2.82 28.95 8.29
CA ILE A 79 -4.22 28.87 7.84
C ILE A 79 -4.88 27.59 8.37
N GLY A 80 -4.20 26.45 8.24
CA GLY A 80 -4.69 25.17 8.76
C GLY A 80 -4.91 25.18 10.28
N ASP A 81 -3.96 25.73 11.04
CA ASP A 81 -4.03 25.82 12.50
C ASP A 81 -5.17 26.77 12.96
N ASP A 82 -5.36 27.91 12.29
CA ASP A 82 -6.40 28.89 12.60
C ASP A 82 -7.82 28.37 12.30
N HIS A 83 -7.97 27.57 11.25
CA HIS A 83 -9.29 27.13 10.76
C HIS A 83 -9.67 25.69 11.14
N LYS A 84 -8.78 24.92 11.80
CA LYS A 84 -9.03 23.52 12.18
C LYS A 84 -10.37 23.29 12.88
N GLU A 85 -10.66 24.05 13.93
CA GLU A 85 -11.92 23.92 14.69
C GLU A 85 -13.16 24.31 13.87
N ASN A 86 -13.00 25.29 12.98
CA ASN A 86 -14.07 25.74 12.10
C ASN A 86 -14.39 24.68 11.03
N LEU A 87 -13.37 24.06 10.44
CA LEU A 87 -13.53 22.95 9.49
C LEU A 87 -14.18 21.74 10.16
N GLU A 88 -13.74 21.37 11.37
CA GLU A 88 -14.38 20.30 12.13
C GLU A 88 -15.87 20.61 12.38
N SER A 89 -16.20 21.86 12.70
CA SER A 89 -17.59 22.29 12.89
C SER A 89 -18.41 22.23 11.58
N LEU A 90 -17.82 22.56 10.43
CA LEU A 90 -18.46 22.44 9.11
C LEU A 90 -18.76 20.98 8.76
N VAL A 91 -17.80 20.07 8.98
CA VAL A 91 -17.99 18.62 8.74
C VAL A 91 -19.09 18.05 9.65
N GLN A 92 -19.10 18.42 10.93
CA GLN A 92 -20.14 18.01 11.87
C GLN A 92 -21.53 18.54 11.45
N GLU A 93 -21.59 19.77 10.95
CA GLU A 93 -22.83 20.37 10.44
C GLU A 93 -23.33 19.66 9.17
N PHE A 94 -22.45 19.35 8.22
CA PHE A 94 -22.78 18.57 7.02
C PHE A 94 -23.37 17.21 7.38
N ALA A 95 -22.74 16.48 8.32
CA ALA A 95 -23.23 15.20 8.81
C ALA A 95 -24.58 15.34 9.53
N LEU A 96 -24.78 16.38 10.34
CA LEU A 96 -26.03 16.63 11.06
C LEU A 96 -27.20 16.96 10.10
N ILE A 97 -26.92 17.70 9.01
CA ILE A 97 -27.92 17.99 7.96
C ILE A 97 -28.38 16.69 7.30
N GLN A 98 -27.44 15.79 6.94
CA GLN A 98 -27.81 14.49 6.40
C GLN A 98 -28.62 13.66 7.40
N GLU A 99 -28.17 13.57 8.66
CA GLU A 99 -28.86 12.79 9.69
C GLU A 99 -30.29 13.30 9.87
N TYR A 100 -30.47 14.62 9.96
CA TYR A 100 -31.79 15.26 10.02
C TYR A 100 -32.66 14.91 8.80
N TYR A 101 -32.09 14.96 7.59
CA TYR A 101 -32.81 14.64 6.37
C TYR A 101 -33.32 13.19 6.38
N VAL A 102 -32.46 12.22 6.70
CA VAL A 102 -32.82 10.80 6.71
C VAL A 102 -33.77 10.45 7.85
N THR A 103 -33.46 10.80 9.11
CA THR A 103 -34.26 10.31 10.24
C THR A 103 -35.50 11.13 10.49
N CYS A 104 -35.42 12.46 10.37
CA CYS A 104 -36.50 13.37 10.76
C CYS A 104 -37.37 13.77 9.56
N PHE A 105 -36.77 14.27 8.47
CA PHE A 105 -37.54 14.73 7.31
C PHE A 105 -38.17 13.58 6.51
N ILE A 106 -37.39 12.53 6.22
CA ILE A 106 -37.89 11.33 5.52
C ILE A 106 -38.51 10.33 6.51
N GLY A 107 -37.81 10.03 7.60
CA GLY A 107 -38.22 9.00 8.56
C GLY A 107 -39.29 9.42 9.57
N GLU A 108 -39.66 10.70 9.63
CA GLU A 108 -40.63 11.29 10.57
C GLU A 108 -40.25 11.11 12.06
N GLN A 109 -38.98 10.79 12.37
CA GLN A 109 -38.44 10.61 13.73
C GLN A 109 -37.52 11.77 14.13
N CYS A 110 -38.14 12.83 14.66
CA CYS A 110 -37.47 14.08 15.04
C CYS A 110 -37.24 14.22 16.55
N THR A 111 -37.00 13.13 17.27
CA THR A 111 -36.89 13.14 18.74
C THR A 111 -35.51 13.52 19.26
N ASP A 112 -34.48 13.51 18.41
CA ASP A 112 -33.15 13.95 18.78
C ASP A 112 -33.10 15.48 18.95
N THR A 113 -32.67 15.93 20.13
CA THR A 113 -32.59 17.37 20.45
C THR A 113 -31.58 18.11 19.59
N ARG A 114 -30.56 17.44 19.03
CA ARG A 114 -29.55 18.03 18.12
C ARG A 114 -30.21 18.63 16.87
N PHE A 115 -31.33 18.06 16.42
CA PHE A 115 -32.09 18.53 15.26
C PHE A 115 -32.79 19.88 15.44
N THR A 116 -32.86 20.40 16.66
CA THR A 116 -33.48 21.71 16.92
C THR A 116 -32.79 22.81 16.13
N VAL A 117 -31.45 22.77 16.03
CA VAL A 117 -30.64 23.74 15.29
C VAL A 117 -30.99 23.75 13.79
N ILE A 118 -31.17 22.58 13.18
CA ILE A 118 -31.57 22.48 11.77
C ILE A 118 -33.03 22.94 11.57
N THR A 119 -33.90 22.62 12.53
CA THR A 119 -35.31 23.03 12.48
C THR A 119 -35.48 24.56 12.51
N GLU A 120 -34.63 25.26 13.27
CA GLU A 120 -34.64 26.74 13.35
C GLU A 120 -34.15 27.41 12.06
N ARG A 121 -33.28 26.75 11.30
CA ARG A 121 -32.70 27.21 10.03
C ARG A 121 -33.53 26.87 8.80
N LYS A 122 -34.58 26.07 8.97
CA LYS A 122 -35.41 25.55 7.89
C LYS A 122 -36.29 26.65 7.28
N ASP A 123 -36.17 26.83 5.96
CA ASP A 123 -37.05 27.73 5.21
C ASP A 123 -38.25 26.98 4.63
N THR A 124 -37.99 26.01 3.75
CA THR A 124 -39.03 25.28 3.03
C THR A 124 -38.75 23.79 3.03
N ALA A 125 -39.84 23.01 3.02
CA ALA A 125 -39.79 21.55 3.06
C ALA A 125 -40.88 21.00 2.14
N ASN A 126 -40.48 20.38 1.04
CA ASN A 126 -41.38 19.72 0.09
C ASN A 126 -41.29 18.21 0.29
N SER A 127 -42.17 17.65 1.10
CA SER A 127 -42.19 16.21 1.39
C SER A 127 -42.55 15.33 0.19
N LEU A 128 -43.26 15.86 -0.80
CA LEU A 128 -43.59 15.15 -2.05
C LEU A 128 -42.39 15.11 -3.00
N GLY A 129 -41.69 16.23 -3.15
CA GLY A 129 -40.48 16.33 -3.96
C GLY A 129 -39.21 15.86 -3.25
N LYS A 130 -39.30 15.59 -1.93
CA LYS A 130 -38.18 15.16 -1.09
C LYS A 130 -37.04 16.18 -1.11
N VAL A 131 -37.40 17.46 -1.00
CA VAL A 131 -36.46 18.59 -1.00
C VAL A 131 -36.60 19.39 0.29
N LEU A 132 -35.47 19.67 0.92
CA LEU A 132 -35.34 20.51 2.11
C LEU A 132 -34.42 21.69 1.78
N VAL A 133 -34.82 22.90 2.20
CA VAL A 133 -34.07 24.14 1.97
C VAL A 133 -33.81 24.83 3.31
N LEU A 134 -32.56 25.22 3.55
CA LEU A 134 -32.10 25.86 4.78
C LEU A 134 -31.43 27.22 4.50
N ASP A 135 -31.34 28.05 5.54
CA ASP A 135 -30.57 29.30 5.60
C ASP A 135 -30.89 30.34 4.51
N GLY A 136 -32.17 30.63 4.32
CA GLY A 136 -32.65 31.55 3.29
C GLY A 136 -32.47 31.05 1.86
N GLY A 137 -32.29 29.73 1.66
CA GLY A 137 -31.97 29.15 0.35
C GLY A 137 -30.49 28.94 0.08
N ALA A 138 -29.61 29.15 1.06
CA ALA A 138 -28.18 28.93 0.89
C ALA A 138 -27.79 27.43 0.81
N ILE A 139 -28.63 26.54 1.36
CA ILE A 139 -28.38 25.09 1.35
C ILE A 139 -29.60 24.36 0.81
N HIS A 140 -29.36 23.45 -0.13
CA HIS A 140 -30.35 22.56 -0.72
C HIS A 140 -30.01 21.12 -0.39
N VAL A 141 -30.99 20.39 0.14
CA VAL A 141 -30.88 18.96 0.44
C VAL A 141 -31.92 18.18 -0.34
N SER A 142 -31.47 17.16 -1.06
CA SER A 142 -32.33 16.28 -1.87
C SER A 142 -31.78 14.86 -1.90
N GLN A 143 -32.37 13.98 -2.72
CA GLN A 143 -31.91 12.59 -2.85
C GLN A 143 -31.86 12.14 -4.32
N LYS A 144 -30.90 11.29 -4.66
CA LYS A 144 -30.78 10.62 -5.96
C LYS A 144 -30.40 9.14 -5.75
N VAL A 145 -30.91 8.25 -6.60
CA VAL A 145 -30.45 6.84 -6.61
C VAL A 145 -29.00 6.84 -7.10
N ALA A 146 -28.10 6.26 -6.30
CA ALA A 146 -26.69 6.25 -6.64
C ALA A 146 -26.41 5.22 -7.73
N ASP A 147 -25.73 5.61 -8.79
CA ASP A 147 -25.12 4.64 -9.69
C ASP A 147 -23.83 4.08 -9.05
N ILE A 148 -23.88 2.80 -8.71
CA ILE A 148 -22.76 2.05 -8.14
C ILE A 148 -22.13 1.09 -9.16
N ASN A 149 -22.77 0.89 -10.32
CA ASN A 149 -22.31 -0.04 -11.34
C ASN A 149 -21.86 0.72 -12.60
N LEU A 150 -20.70 1.35 -12.50
CA LEU A 150 -20.10 2.14 -13.58
C LEU A 150 -19.66 1.31 -14.82
N LEU A 151 -19.95 0.00 -14.85
CA LEU A 151 -19.61 -0.92 -15.94
C LEU A 151 -20.79 -1.23 -16.86
N ASP A 152 -21.99 -0.80 -16.51
CA ASP A 152 -23.16 -0.91 -17.38
C ASP A 152 -23.44 0.39 -18.13
N ASP A 153 -24.47 0.38 -18.98
CA ASP A 153 -24.88 1.55 -19.79
C ASP A 153 -26.00 2.36 -19.10
N ILE A 154 -26.17 2.26 -17.77
CA ILE A 154 -27.28 2.85 -17.01
C ILE A 154 -26.78 3.92 -16.02
N ASP A 155 -26.62 5.15 -16.51
CA ASP A 155 -26.15 6.28 -15.70
C ASP A 155 -27.18 6.77 -14.65
N GLU A 156 -28.47 6.45 -14.82
CA GLU A 156 -29.54 6.85 -13.91
C GLU A 156 -30.43 5.65 -13.51
N PRO A 157 -29.96 4.79 -12.60
CA PRO A 157 -30.71 3.63 -12.17
C PRO A 157 -31.97 4.02 -11.40
N THR A 158 -33.04 3.22 -11.53
CA THR A 158 -34.29 3.41 -10.77
C THR A 158 -34.24 2.79 -9.38
N SER A 159 -33.27 1.90 -9.12
CA SER A 159 -32.98 1.34 -7.81
C SER A 159 -31.52 0.94 -7.69
N SER A 160 -30.93 1.08 -6.50
CA SER A 160 -29.55 0.75 -6.23
C SER A 160 -29.36 0.37 -4.76
N HIS A 161 -28.23 -0.26 -4.43
CA HIS A 161 -27.81 -0.44 -3.02
C HIS A 161 -27.31 0.88 -2.40
N GLY A 162 -27.10 1.94 -3.18
CA GLY A 162 -26.71 3.26 -2.71
C GLY A 162 -27.78 4.33 -2.95
N MET A 163 -27.91 5.25 -2.01
CA MET A 163 -28.68 6.49 -2.16
C MET A 163 -27.81 7.68 -1.84
N ASP A 164 -27.76 8.67 -2.72
CA ASP A 164 -27.09 9.93 -2.50
C ASP A 164 -28.03 10.90 -1.81
N VAL A 165 -27.70 11.33 -0.59
CA VAL A 165 -28.30 12.51 0.03
C VAL A 165 -27.48 13.71 -0.40
N LEU A 166 -27.95 14.38 -1.45
CA LEU A 166 -27.27 15.53 -2.03
C LEU A 166 -27.40 16.72 -1.09
N ILE A 167 -26.28 17.36 -0.75
CA ILE A 167 -26.21 18.58 0.05
C ILE A 167 -25.37 19.57 -0.73
N THR A 168 -26.02 20.56 -1.33
CA THR A 168 -25.37 21.58 -2.17
C THR A 168 -25.63 22.98 -1.65
N GLY A 169 -24.78 23.92 -2.06
CA GLY A 169 -24.81 25.32 -1.63
C GLY A 169 -23.63 25.68 -0.73
N THR A 170 -23.81 26.64 0.18
CA THR A 170 -22.71 27.22 0.96
C THR A 170 -22.93 27.06 2.46
N LEU A 171 -21.92 26.53 3.15
CA LEU A 171 -21.82 26.46 4.61
C LEU A 171 -20.80 27.49 5.11
N GLU A 172 -21.06 28.10 6.26
CA GLU A 172 -20.14 29.09 6.85
C GLU A 172 -19.97 28.89 8.37
N LYS A 173 -18.72 28.90 8.84
CA LYS A 173 -18.37 28.99 10.27
C LYS A 173 -17.25 29.99 10.52
N ASN A 174 -17.55 31.00 11.34
CA ASN A 174 -16.57 31.99 11.79
C ASN A 174 -15.69 32.54 10.66
N ASN A 175 -16.31 32.90 9.53
CA ASN A 175 -15.67 33.39 8.30
C ASN A 175 -15.02 32.34 7.39
N LEU A 176 -14.86 31.09 7.81
CA LEU A 176 -14.53 29.99 6.91
C LEU A 176 -15.78 29.64 6.08
N VAL A 177 -15.66 29.75 4.76
CA VAL A 177 -16.72 29.48 3.79
C VAL A 177 -16.41 28.16 3.08
N LEU A 178 -17.37 27.25 3.04
CA LEU A 178 -17.33 25.99 2.28
C LEU A 178 -18.45 26.00 1.24
N THR A 179 -18.09 26.08 -0.02
CA THR A 179 -19.00 25.93 -1.17
C THR A 179 -18.98 24.47 -1.62
N LEU A 180 -20.14 23.83 -1.73
CA LEU A 180 -20.32 22.40 -2.05
C LEU A 180 -20.80 22.16 -3.49
N ALA A 181 -20.74 23.22 -4.29
CA ALA A 181 -21.21 23.36 -5.67
C ALA A 181 -20.41 24.51 -6.31
N HIS A 182 -19.09 24.34 -6.36
CA HIS A 182 -18.16 25.28 -6.97
C HIS A 182 -18.12 25.08 -8.52
N ASP A 183 -17.46 25.97 -9.28
CA ASP A 183 -17.31 25.90 -10.75
C ASP A 183 -18.60 25.87 -11.60
N LEU A 184 -19.59 26.71 -11.26
CA LEU A 184 -20.74 26.97 -12.16
C LEU A 184 -20.57 28.33 -12.85
N ASP A 185 -20.11 28.34 -14.11
CA ASP A 185 -19.99 29.54 -14.95
C ASP A 185 -21.39 30.13 -15.26
N SER A 186 -22.44 29.33 -15.10
CA SER A 186 -23.83 29.78 -15.25
C SER A 186 -24.82 28.93 -14.45
N ALA A 187 -26.02 29.49 -14.23
CA ALA A 187 -27.15 28.76 -13.63
C ALA A 187 -27.71 27.62 -14.50
N GLU A 188 -27.17 27.39 -15.71
CA GLU A 188 -27.54 26.31 -16.62
C GLU A 188 -26.55 25.13 -16.60
N GLU A 189 -25.39 25.29 -15.95
CA GLU A 189 -24.41 24.22 -15.79
C GLU A 189 -24.80 23.27 -14.67
N ASN A 190 -24.41 22.00 -14.85
CA ASN A 190 -24.67 20.94 -13.88
C ASN A 190 -23.34 20.53 -13.27
N ILE A 191 -23.35 20.36 -11.95
CA ILE A 191 -22.24 19.76 -11.21
C ILE A 191 -22.12 18.31 -11.66
N ASP A 192 -20.95 17.91 -12.18
CA ASP A 192 -20.71 16.55 -12.67
C ASP A 192 -20.72 15.55 -11.51
N VAL A 193 -20.17 15.94 -10.36
CA VAL A 193 -20.20 15.15 -9.12
C VAL A 193 -20.75 15.99 -7.96
N PRO A 194 -22.07 15.97 -7.71
CA PRO A 194 -22.65 16.77 -6.62
C PRO A 194 -22.16 16.30 -5.26
N SER A 195 -21.94 17.26 -4.35
CA SER A 195 -21.63 16.96 -2.96
C SER A 195 -22.78 16.20 -2.30
N ALA A 196 -22.44 15.12 -1.61
CA ALA A 196 -23.40 14.18 -1.09
C ALA A 196 -22.88 13.46 0.16
N MET A 197 -23.82 12.93 0.93
CA MET A 197 -23.56 11.80 1.81
C MET A 197 -24.32 10.60 1.24
N ARG A 198 -23.58 9.68 0.65
CA ARG A 198 -24.12 8.43 0.14
C ARG A 198 -24.30 7.45 1.28
N ILE A 199 -25.45 6.80 1.30
CA ILE A 199 -25.80 5.75 2.27
C ILE A 199 -26.04 4.44 1.54
N TYR A 200 -25.53 3.35 2.11
CA TYR A 200 -25.63 2.02 1.52
C TYR A 200 -26.61 1.13 2.28
N TYR A 201 -27.33 0.29 1.55
CA TYR A 201 -28.33 -0.64 2.07
C TYR A 201 -28.05 -2.09 1.62
N SER A 202 -28.49 -3.05 2.43
CA SER A 202 -28.36 -4.48 2.10
C SER A 202 -29.21 -4.91 0.91
N GLU A 203 -30.34 -4.23 0.68
CA GLU A 203 -31.26 -4.49 -0.41
C GLU A 203 -31.36 -3.25 -1.33
N PRO A 204 -31.64 -3.42 -2.63
CA PRO A 204 -31.85 -2.30 -3.53
C PRO A 204 -33.04 -1.43 -3.10
N VAL A 205 -32.87 -0.11 -3.15
CA VAL A 205 -33.88 0.89 -2.82
C VAL A 205 -34.03 1.90 -3.96
N SER A 206 -35.21 2.51 -4.09
CA SER A 206 -35.51 3.56 -5.07
C SER A 206 -35.62 4.96 -4.45
N GLU A 207 -35.58 5.05 -3.13
CA GLU A 207 -35.57 6.28 -2.34
C GLU A 207 -34.92 6.01 -0.98
N VAL A 208 -34.55 7.06 -0.24
CA VAL A 208 -34.08 6.94 1.14
C VAL A 208 -35.17 6.30 2.00
N VAL A 209 -34.79 5.26 2.74
CA VAL A 209 -35.67 4.51 3.63
C VAL A 209 -35.05 4.39 5.02
N VAL A 210 -35.91 4.26 6.04
CA VAL A 210 -35.51 4.01 7.42
C VAL A 210 -35.22 2.52 7.60
N GLN A 211 -34.04 2.10 7.15
CA GLN A 211 -33.49 0.75 7.32
C GLN A 211 -32.08 0.84 7.92
N GLU A 212 -31.49 -0.30 8.31
CA GLU A 212 -30.09 -0.35 8.76
C GLU A 212 -29.16 0.05 7.60
N ILE A 213 -28.41 1.13 7.80
CA ILE A 213 -27.42 1.62 6.82
C ILE A 213 -26.13 0.81 7.01
N ILE A 214 -25.65 0.18 5.94
CA ILE A 214 -24.47 -0.71 5.94
C ILE A 214 -23.18 -0.02 5.49
N GLY A 215 -23.23 1.28 5.16
CA GLY A 215 -22.06 2.07 4.81
C GLY A 215 -22.41 3.54 4.60
N TYR A 216 -21.41 4.39 4.74
CA TYR A 216 -21.51 5.83 4.48
C TYR A 216 -20.35 6.26 3.60
N GLU A 217 -20.61 7.03 2.56
CA GLU A 217 -19.56 7.70 1.78
C GLU A 217 -19.85 9.20 1.79
N LEU A 218 -18.95 9.98 2.39
CA LEU A 218 -19.00 11.44 2.30
C LEU A 218 -18.27 11.84 1.02
N ILE A 219 -18.95 12.61 0.18
CA ILE A 219 -18.47 13.07 -1.13
C ILE A 219 -18.61 14.58 -1.17
N TRP A 220 -17.51 15.27 -1.41
CA TRP A 220 -17.48 16.67 -1.83
C TRP A 220 -16.86 16.68 -3.23
N GLY A 221 -17.68 16.73 -4.28
CA GLY A 221 -17.18 16.48 -5.64
C GLY A 221 -16.49 17.68 -6.29
N GLU A 222 -16.99 18.89 -6.00
CA GLU A 222 -16.45 20.18 -6.45
C GLU A 222 -16.63 21.19 -5.31
N PHE A 223 -15.76 21.09 -4.31
CA PHE A 223 -15.77 21.99 -3.17
C PHE A 223 -14.79 23.12 -3.36
N GLN A 224 -15.08 24.22 -2.67
CA GLN A 224 -14.18 25.34 -2.46
C GLN A 224 -14.22 25.73 -0.99
N LEU A 225 -13.04 26.02 -0.40
CA LEU A 225 -12.87 26.40 0.98
C LEU A 225 -11.95 27.63 1.07
N TYR A 226 -12.39 28.71 1.72
CA TYR A 226 -11.60 29.93 1.90
C TYR A 226 -12.01 30.74 3.15
N ASP A 227 -11.13 31.62 3.63
CA ASP A 227 -11.44 32.62 4.66
C ASP A 227 -11.87 33.95 4.04
N LYS A 228 -13.15 34.32 4.21
CA LYS A 228 -13.68 35.57 3.67
C LYS A 228 -13.06 36.84 4.27
N THR A 229 -12.34 36.74 5.40
CA THR A 229 -11.64 37.90 5.97
C THR A 229 -10.32 38.23 5.27
N LYS A 230 -9.81 37.30 4.46
CA LYS A 230 -8.53 37.40 3.77
C LYS A 230 -8.64 37.81 2.31
N LEU A 231 -9.84 37.87 1.75
CA LEU A 231 -10.08 38.30 0.37
C LEU A 231 -9.38 39.63 0.05
N GLY A 232 -8.63 39.65 -1.05
CA GLY A 232 -7.83 40.77 -1.53
C GLY A 232 -6.54 41.04 -0.75
N GLN A 233 -6.04 40.08 0.03
CA GLN A 233 -4.75 40.16 0.72
C GLN A 233 -3.72 39.31 0.00
N ASP A 234 -2.71 39.95 -0.61
CA ASP A 234 -1.61 39.24 -1.25
C ASP A 234 -0.66 38.62 -0.19
N PHE A 235 0.02 37.53 -0.55
CA PHE A 235 1.08 36.95 0.27
C PHE A 235 2.25 37.93 0.46
N ASP A 236 2.72 38.06 1.70
CA ASP A 236 3.88 38.88 2.08
C ASP A 236 4.90 37.99 2.79
N SER A 237 5.95 37.58 2.08
CA SER A 237 7.02 36.74 2.63
C SER A 237 7.78 37.42 3.79
N ALA A 238 7.71 38.75 3.93
CA ALA A 238 8.27 39.43 5.10
C ALA A 238 7.38 39.32 6.36
N ASN A 239 6.10 38.95 6.22
CA ASN A 239 5.13 38.78 7.29
C ASN A 239 4.21 37.56 7.04
N PRO A 240 4.74 36.32 6.97
CA PRO A 240 3.96 35.14 6.59
C PRO A 240 2.78 34.86 7.55
N ASP A 241 2.91 35.26 8.83
CA ASP A 241 1.84 35.16 9.84
C ASP A 241 0.65 36.10 9.60
N ALA A 242 0.78 37.08 8.68
CA ALA A 242 -0.32 37.97 8.34
C ALA A 242 -1.46 37.25 7.59
N GLY A 243 -1.15 36.09 6.99
CA GLY A 243 -2.05 35.35 6.11
C GLY A 243 -2.27 36.06 4.76
N ALA A 244 -2.78 35.31 3.79
CA ALA A 244 -3.14 35.80 2.48
C ALA A 244 -4.52 35.29 2.09
N GLU A 245 -5.06 35.84 1.01
CA GLU A 245 -6.09 35.18 0.25
C GLU A 245 -5.59 33.80 -0.18
N THR A 246 -6.38 32.78 0.10
CA THR A 246 -6.04 31.40 -0.24
C THR A 246 -7.33 30.63 -0.42
N GLU A 247 -7.41 29.92 -1.53
CA GLU A 247 -8.48 29.00 -1.85
C GLU A 247 -7.97 27.57 -1.79
N LEU A 248 -8.76 26.65 -1.21
CA LEU A 248 -8.61 25.21 -1.40
C LEU A 248 -9.83 24.70 -2.15
N SER A 249 -9.65 24.24 -3.38
CA SER A 249 -10.72 23.68 -4.20
C SER A 249 -10.40 22.30 -4.76
N GLY A 250 -11.44 21.53 -5.09
CA GLY A 250 -11.32 20.22 -5.72
C GLY A 250 -12.32 19.20 -5.20
N ALA A 251 -11.88 17.95 -5.06
CA ALA A 251 -12.71 16.81 -4.69
C ALA A 251 -12.20 16.07 -3.44
N PHE A 252 -13.11 15.69 -2.56
CA PHE A 252 -12.84 14.88 -1.37
C PHE A 252 -13.85 13.75 -1.26
N ARG A 253 -13.38 12.55 -0.93
CA ARG A 253 -14.23 11.43 -0.57
C ARG A 253 -13.65 10.61 0.57
N ILE A 254 -14.53 10.10 1.42
CA ILE A 254 -14.19 9.10 2.43
C ILE A 254 -15.30 8.08 2.53
N PHE A 255 -14.93 6.80 2.35
CA PHE A 255 -15.86 5.69 2.43
C PHE A 255 -15.67 4.91 3.73
N TYR A 256 -16.77 4.81 4.47
CA TYR A 256 -16.93 4.04 5.69
C TYR A 256 -17.77 2.79 5.42
N ARG A 257 -17.14 1.61 5.47
CA ARG A 257 -17.81 0.31 5.35
C ARG A 257 -18.35 -0.14 6.70
N GLY A 258 -19.60 -0.59 6.72
CA GLY A 258 -20.20 -1.27 7.87
C GLY A 258 -19.57 -2.65 8.11
N VAL A 259 -19.15 -2.90 9.34
CA VAL A 259 -18.52 -4.13 9.81
C VAL A 259 -19.19 -4.57 11.11
N ARG A 260 -19.66 -5.81 11.14
CA ARG A 260 -20.02 -6.51 12.37
C ARG A 260 -18.78 -7.19 12.90
N ASP A 261 -18.66 -7.32 14.23
CA ASP A 261 -17.51 -7.95 14.89
C ASP A 261 -17.27 -9.35 14.30
N PRO A 262 -16.18 -9.56 13.55
CA PRO A 262 -15.90 -10.85 12.95
C PRO A 262 -15.69 -11.95 14.01
N GLN A 263 -15.41 -11.57 15.25
CA GLN A 263 -15.23 -12.51 16.36
C GLN A 263 -16.55 -12.92 17.02
N ASN A 264 -17.68 -12.32 16.65
CA ASN A 264 -18.98 -12.73 17.15
C ASN A 264 -19.50 -13.95 16.37
N LEU A 265 -19.51 -15.10 17.05
CA LEU A 265 -19.88 -16.40 16.49
C LEU A 265 -21.40 -16.65 16.38
N ASN A 266 -22.26 -15.69 16.74
CA ASN A 266 -23.70 -15.85 16.62
C ASN A 266 -24.13 -15.93 15.15
N THR A 267 -25.15 -16.74 14.84
CA THR A 267 -25.73 -16.83 13.49
C THR A 267 -27.23 -16.47 13.52
N PRO A 268 -27.64 -15.32 12.96
CA PRO A 268 -26.80 -14.30 12.33
C PRO A 268 -25.96 -13.53 13.35
N ASN A 269 -24.85 -12.95 12.89
CA ASN A 269 -23.98 -12.11 13.73
C ASN A 269 -24.79 -10.91 14.24
N ASP A 270 -24.94 -10.80 15.56
CA ASP A 270 -25.77 -9.80 16.24
C ASP A 270 -24.95 -8.69 16.91
N SER A 271 -23.65 -8.61 16.64
CA SER A 271 -22.81 -7.51 17.12
C SER A 271 -23.27 -6.18 16.56
N GLU A 272 -23.02 -5.09 17.28
CA GLU A 272 -23.30 -3.74 16.80
C GLU A 272 -22.54 -3.48 15.50
N LEU A 273 -23.24 -2.95 14.49
CA LEU A 273 -22.62 -2.49 13.26
C LEU A 273 -21.76 -1.25 13.52
N ARG A 274 -20.46 -1.37 13.25
CA ARG A 274 -19.50 -0.26 13.29
C ARG A 274 -18.98 0.03 11.89
N PHE A 275 -18.24 1.11 11.72
CA PHE A 275 -17.91 1.66 10.42
C PHE A 275 -16.42 1.90 10.31
N ASN A 276 -15.74 1.11 9.48
CA ASN A 276 -14.32 1.23 9.22
C ASN A 276 -14.05 2.06 7.96
N ILE A 277 -12.94 2.79 7.92
CA ILE A 277 -12.50 3.52 6.73
C ILE A 277 -11.92 2.52 5.74
N GLU A 278 -12.52 2.46 4.55
CA GLU A 278 -12.04 1.63 3.45
C GLU A 278 -11.13 2.41 2.51
N VAL A 279 -11.58 3.59 2.10
CA VAL A 279 -10.86 4.45 1.17
C VAL A 279 -11.07 5.90 1.59
N TRP A 280 -10.02 6.68 1.41
CA TRP A 280 -10.04 8.12 1.51
C TRP A 280 -9.26 8.73 0.33
N VAL A 281 -9.81 9.75 -0.30
CA VAL A 281 -9.14 10.47 -1.39
C VAL A 281 -9.43 11.97 -1.25
N LEU A 282 -8.38 12.78 -1.32
CA LEU A 282 -8.40 14.20 -1.54
C LEU A 282 -7.66 14.48 -2.85
N SER A 283 -8.27 15.24 -3.74
CA SER A 283 -7.65 15.77 -4.95
C SER A 283 -7.98 17.24 -5.00
N SER A 284 -7.02 18.09 -4.66
CA SER A 284 -7.26 19.51 -4.46
C SER A 284 -6.15 20.38 -5.04
N VAL A 285 -6.50 21.64 -5.22
CA VAL A 285 -5.60 22.73 -5.58
C VAL A 285 -5.70 23.78 -4.48
N ILE A 286 -4.55 24.27 -4.05
CA ILE A 286 -4.45 25.47 -3.23
C ILE A 286 -3.98 26.59 -4.17
N SER A 287 -4.75 27.66 -4.28
CA SER A 287 -4.43 28.86 -5.06
C SER A 287 -4.39 30.12 -4.19
N ASP A 288 -3.73 31.16 -4.69
CA ASP A 288 -3.56 32.47 -4.05
C ASP A 288 -4.71 33.45 -4.32
N GLN A 289 -5.68 33.08 -5.15
CA GLN A 289 -6.89 33.87 -5.42
C GLN A 289 -8.15 33.02 -5.30
N VAL A 290 -9.26 33.64 -4.88
CA VAL A 290 -10.58 33.00 -4.81
C VAL A 290 -11.38 33.31 -6.08
N ASP A 291 -11.92 32.28 -6.74
CA ASP A 291 -12.84 32.38 -7.91
C ASP A 291 -12.28 33.19 -9.10
N ASP A 292 -11.08 32.88 -9.60
CA ASP A 292 -10.48 33.58 -10.73
C ASP A 292 -10.69 32.88 -12.09
N ASP A 293 -11.78 33.20 -12.81
CA ASP A 293 -12.00 32.71 -14.19
C ASP A 293 -10.91 33.17 -15.20
N ALA A 294 -9.94 33.97 -14.75
CA ALA A 294 -8.92 34.62 -15.56
C ALA A 294 -7.62 33.81 -15.69
N GLY A 295 -7.40 32.77 -14.87
CA GLY A 295 -6.14 32.01 -14.87
C GLY A 295 -4.93 32.86 -14.48
N ASP A 296 -5.13 33.81 -13.58
CA ASP A 296 -4.12 34.69 -13.01
C ASP A 296 -3.54 34.14 -11.69
N ASP A 297 -4.01 32.98 -11.20
CA ASP A 297 -3.38 32.18 -10.14
C ASP A 297 -1.87 32.04 -10.37
N ARG A 298 -1.07 32.66 -9.50
CA ARG A 298 0.40 32.68 -9.66
C ARG A 298 1.07 31.66 -8.78
N GLU A 299 0.62 31.57 -7.53
CA GLU A 299 1.05 30.54 -6.60
C GLU A 299 0.01 29.43 -6.54
N ARG A 300 0.44 28.21 -6.88
CA ARG A 300 -0.44 27.05 -6.91
C ARG A 300 0.24 25.81 -6.34
N THR A 301 -0.45 25.16 -5.42
CA THR A 301 -0.09 23.83 -4.94
C THR A 301 -1.15 22.81 -5.33
N SER A 302 -0.79 21.83 -6.16
CA SER A 302 -1.64 20.68 -6.42
C SER A 302 -1.36 19.60 -5.37
N LEU A 303 -2.39 19.08 -4.72
CA LEU A 303 -2.29 18.12 -3.64
C LEU A 303 -3.23 16.94 -3.90
N ILE A 304 -2.68 15.74 -3.98
CA ILE A 304 -3.47 14.50 -4.05
C ILE A 304 -3.04 13.61 -2.90
N ILE A 305 -3.99 13.24 -2.06
CA ILE A 305 -3.75 12.27 -1.00
C ILE A 305 -4.77 11.15 -1.15
N SER A 306 -4.29 9.92 -1.15
CA SER A 306 -5.16 8.75 -1.16
C SER A 306 -4.69 7.75 -0.12
N ALA A 307 -5.64 7.17 0.61
CA ALA A 307 -5.36 6.09 1.52
C ALA A 307 -6.40 5.00 1.38
N ARG A 308 -6.01 3.77 1.69
CA ARG A 308 -6.91 2.61 1.67
C ARG A 308 -6.58 1.63 2.77
N SER A 309 -7.58 0.85 3.13
CA SER A 309 -7.45 -0.38 3.90
C SER A 309 -7.49 -1.57 2.95
N THR A 310 -6.55 -2.50 3.04
CA THR A 310 -6.64 -3.76 2.28
C THR A 310 -7.67 -4.73 2.85
N ASN A 311 -8.06 -4.55 4.12
CA ASN A 311 -8.94 -5.48 4.83
C ASN A 311 -10.14 -4.79 5.53
N PRO A 312 -10.88 -3.92 4.80
CA PRO A 312 -11.86 -3.02 5.40
C PRO A 312 -13.04 -3.74 6.06
N SER A 313 -13.39 -4.94 5.58
CA SER A 313 -14.51 -5.77 6.05
C SER A 313 -14.21 -6.57 7.32
N THR A 314 -12.95 -6.58 7.79
CA THR A 314 -12.49 -7.46 8.87
C THR A 314 -11.97 -6.69 10.08
N TYR A 315 -11.71 -5.39 9.93
CA TYR A 315 -11.37 -4.54 11.06
C TYR A 315 -12.63 -4.03 11.75
N TYR A 316 -12.83 -4.45 13.00
CA TYR A 316 -13.89 -3.95 13.87
C TYR A 316 -13.37 -2.81 14.76
N PRO A 317 -13.64 -1.53 14.43
CA PRO A 317 -13.05 -0.40 15.13
C PRO A 317 -13.58 -0.29 16.56
N ALA A 318 -12.77 0.28 17.48
CA ALA A 318 -13.15 0.43 18.89
C ALA A 318 -14.34 1.39 19.11
N ALA A 319 -14.48 2.39 18.24
CA ALA A 319 -15.61 3.31 18.21
C ALA A 319 -16.57 2.97 17.05
N ARG A 320 -17.79 3.50 17.09
CA ARG A 320 -18.79 3.25 16.05
C ARG A 320 -18.32 3.69 14.67
N LEU A 321 -17.64 4.82 14.56
CA LEU A 321 -16.93 5.26 13.36
C LEU A 321 -15.42 5.20 13.66
N ALA A 322 -14.66 4.59 12.75
CA ALA A 322 -13.20 4.62 12.81
C ALA A 322 -12.70 6.06 12.70
N LYS A 323 -11.65 6.36 13.46
CA LYS A 323 -10.99 7.66 13.40
C LYS A 323 -9.88 7.64 12.34
N PHE A 324 -9.57 8.83 11.83
CA PHE A 324 -8.56 9.04 10.80
C PHE A 324 -7.11 8.98 11.35
N ASP A 325 -6.92 8.86 12.66
CA ASP A 325 -5.63 8.77 13.34
C ASP A 325 -5.00 7.36 13.30
N GLY A 326 -5.70 6.38 12.72
CA GLY A 326 -5.33 4.96 12.70
C GLY A 326 -4.52 4.48 11.50
N PHE A 327 -3.56 5.26 11.00
CA PHE A 327 -2.63 4.76 9.97
C PHE A 327 -1.64 3.77 10.57
N PHE A 328 -1.47 2.63 9.91
CA PHE A 328 -0.45 1.63 10.28
C PHE A 328 -0.55 1.14 11.74
N VAL A 329 -1.77 1.15 12.31
CA VAL A 329 -1.99 0.71 13.70
C VAL A 329 -2.10 -0.80 13.75
N THR A 330 -1.25 -1.43 14.54
CA THR A 330 -1.25 -2.87 14.77
C THR A 330 -2.48 -3.34 15.55
N ASN A 331 -2.90 -4.59 15.30
CA ASN A 331 -3.96 -5.21 16.08
C ASN A 331 -3.50 -5.66 17.48
N ASP A 332 -3.32 -4.72 18.40
CA ASP A 332 -2.88 -5.03 19.76
C ASP A 332 -3.92 -5.82 20.59
N ALA A 333 -5.16 -5.96 20.11
CA ALA A 333 -6.16 -6.82 20.75
C ALA A 333 -5.77 -8.31 20.69
N ASN A 334 -4.92 -8.69 19.72
CA ASN A 334 -4.39 -10.04 19.54
C ASN A 334 -2.86 -9.97 19.54
N PRO A 335 -2.18 -10.11 20.69
CA PRO A 335 -0.74 -9.98 20.76
C PRO A 335 -0.02 -11.18 20.11
N ILE A 336 1.20 -10.95 19.61
CA ILE A 336 2.10 -12.02 19.16
C ILE A 336 2.22 -13.10 20.25
N ASN A 337 2.27 -14.36 19.82
CA ASN A 337 2.22 -15.57 20.66
C ASN A 337 0.86 -15.90 21.29
N GLN A 338 -0.21 -15.18 20.96
CA GLN A 338 -1.55 -15.59 21.37
C GLN A 338 -1.89 -16.95 20.78
N GLU A 339 -2.32 -17.88 21.63
CA GLU A 339 -2.74 -19.22 21.22
C GLU A 339 -4.25 -19.31 21.03
N VAL A 340 -4.68 -19.97 19.95
CA VAL A 340 -6.07 -20.38 19.73
C VAL A 340 -6.11 -21.90 19.70
N GLN A 341 -6.81 -22.49 20.68
CA GLN A 341 -6.94 -23.95 20.78
C GLN A 341 -7.91 -24.46 19.70
N GLY A 342 -7.48 -25.50 18.96
CA GLY A 342 -8.28 -26.09 17.90
C GLY A 342 -8.55 -25.15 16.72
N LEU A 343 -7.61 -24.24 16.41
CA LEU A 343 -7.72 -23.30 15.29
C LEU A 343 -7.95 -24.02 13.96
N LEU A 344 -7.24 -25.12 13.72
CA LEU A 344 -7.27 -25.81 12.44
C LEU A 344 -7.42 -27.32 12.65
N GLN A 345 -8.34 -27.93 11.94
CA GLN A 345 -8.47 -29.38 11.80
C GLN A 345 -8.33 -29.74 10.33
N TYR A 346 -7.84 -30.94 10.02
CA TYR A 346 -7.88 -31.44 8.66
C TYR A 346 -8.67 -32.75 8.54
N GLN A 347 -9.22 -33.00 7.35
CA GLN A 347 -9.92 -34.25 7.03
C GLN A 347 -9.61 -34.69 5.60
N LEU A 348 -9.03 -35.89 5.48
CA LEU A 348 -8.80 -36.55 4.20
C LEU A 348 -10.07 -37.25 3.71
N GLY A 349 -10.32 -37.20 2.40
CA GLY A 349 -11.51 -37.74 1.77
C GLY A 349 -11.34 -38.04 0.28
N GLN A 350 -12.46 -38.38 -0.35
CA GLN A 350 -12.59 -38.53 -1.79
C GLN A 350 -13.92 -37.89 -2.23
N GLU A 351 -13.91 -37.28 -3.41
CA GLU A 351 -15.07 -36.61 -4.00
C GLU A 351 -15.20 -37.02 -5.47
N ASP A 352 -16.43 -37.26 -5.94
CA ASP A 352 -16.71 -37.50 -7.35
C ASP A 352 -17.05 -36.17 -8.04
N VAL A 353 -16.16 -35.70 -8.92
CA VAL A 353 -16.27 -34.40 -9.60
C VAL A 353 -16.56 -34.61 -11.08
N SER A 354 -17.45 -33.78 -11.64
CA SER A 354 -17.69 -33.79 -13.09
C SER A 354 -16.52 -33.15 -13.83
N PHE A 355 -15.89 -33.89 -14.73
CA PHE A 355 -14.77 -33.43 -15.57
C PHE A 355 -15.12 -33.67 -17.05
N GLY A 356 -15.52 -32.61 -17.74
CA GLY A 356 -16.08 -32.71 -19.10
C GLY A 356 -17.36 -33.55 -19.11
N ASN A 357 -17.37 -34.63 -19.91
CA ASN A 357 -18.51 -35.57 -20.01
C ASN A 357 -18.39 -36.78 -19.07
N SER A 358 -17.36 -36.82 -18.21
CA SER A 358 -17.08 -37.92 -17.29
C SER A 358 -17.18 -37.48 -15.83
N ILE A 359 -17.40 -38.44 -14.94
CA ILE A 359 -17.25 -38.24 -13.50
C ILE A 359 -15.92 -38.86 -13.11
N LEU A 360 -15.12 -38.11 -12.35
CA LEU A 360 -13.78 -38.48 -11.93
C LEU A 360 -13.71 -38.43 -10.41
N SER A 361 -13.21 -39.50 -9.80
CA SER A 361 -12.99 -39.54 -8.35
C SER A 361 -11.66 -38.87 -8.04
N VAL A 362 -11.68 -37.84 -7.21
CA VAL A 362 -10.50 -37.08 -6.78
C VAL A 362 -10.27 -37.28 -5.29
N GLU A 363 -9.02 -37.29 -4.87
CA GLU A 363 -8.66 -37.29 -3.46
C GLU A 363 -8.76 -35.86 -2.91
N THR A 364 -9.12 -35.71 -1.63
CA THR A 364 -9.33 -34.40 -1.01
C THR A 364 -8.67 -34.30 0.34
N ILE A 365 -8.23 -33.09 0.69
CA ILE A 365 -7.96 -32.67 2.08
C ILE A 365 -8.77 -31.42 2.37
N ASP A 366 -9.55 -31.48 3.44
CA ASP A 366 -10.35 -30.36 3.94
C ASP A 366 -9.59 -29.78 5.13
N PHE A 367 -9.40 -28.47 5.15
CA PHE A 367 -8.88 -27.68 6.25
C PHE A 367 -10.06 -26.93 6.87
N ILE A 368 -10.46 -27.37 8.05
CA ILE A 368 -11.59 -26.85 8.81
C ILE A 368 -11.05 -25.84 9.81
N ASN A 369 -11.44 -24.58 9.69
CA ASN A 369 -10.92 -23.48 10.47
C ASN A 369 -11.94 -23.01 11.51
N LEU A 370 -11.49 -22.76 12.74
CA LEU A 370 -12.36 -22.31 13.82
C LEU A 370 -12.80 -20.85 13.67
N LEU A 371 -11.97 -20.02 13.03
CA LEU A 371 -12.11 -18.56 13.00
C LEU A 371 -12.20 -17.97 11.59
N ASP A 372 -12.09 -18.80 10.56
CA ASP A 372 -12.15 -18.40 9.16
C ASP A 372 -12.82 -19.51 8.34
N LYS A 373 -12.91 -19.33 7.02
CA LYS A 373 -13.55 -20.25 6.10
C LYS A 373 -12.83 -21.60 6.01
N ASP A 374 -13.62 -22.63 5.75
CA ASP A 374 -13.15 -23.97 5.46
C ASP A 374 -12.68 -24.08 3.99
N ILE A 375 -11.54 -24.72 3.77
CA ILE A 375 -10.92 -24.87 2.45
C ILE A 375 -10.75 -26.35 2.11
N ARG A 376 -11.08 -26.75 0.88
CA ARG A 376 -10.78 -28.07 0.33
C ARG A 376 -9.77 -27.96 -0.80
N TYR A 377 -8.70 -28.77 -0.73
CA TYR A 377 -7.89 -29.07 -1.90
C TYR A 377 -8.34 -30.38 -2.53
N ARG A 378 -8.50 -30.36 -3.86
CA ARG A 378 -8.75 -31.54 -4.69
C ARG A 378 -7.51 -31.89 -5.48
N PHE A 379 -7.13 -33.15 -5.41
CA PHE A 379 -5.98 -33.71 -6.11
C PHE A 379 -6.49 -34.65 -7.20
N TYR A 380 -6.31 -34.21 -8.44
CA TYR A 380 -6.78 -34.95 -9.58
C TYR A 380 -5.77 -36.05 -9.95
N PRO A 381 -6.24 -37.26 -10.29
CA PRO A 381 -5.41 -38.30 -10.88
C PRO A 381 -4.51 -37.81 -12.01
N ASP A 382 -3.28 -38.31 -12.05
CA ASP A 382 -2.30 -37.99 -13.09
C ASP A 382 -2.86 -38.35 -14.49
N GLU A 383 -2.68 -37.43 -15.44
CA GLU A 383 -3.00 -37.64 -16.84
C GLU A 383 -1.74 -37.53 -17.71
N ARG A 384 -1.72 -38.22 -18.85
CA ARG A 384 -0.65 -38.04 -19.85
C ARG A 384 -1.08 -37.08 -20.91
N VAL A 385 -0.33 -36.00 -21.07
CA VAL A 385 -0.57 -34.98 -22.08
C VAL A 385 0.61 -34.90 -23.02
N LYS A 386 0.33 -34.56 -24.28
CA LYS A 386 1.37 -34.29 -25.24
C LYS A 386 2.04 -32.98 -24.86
N ASP A 387 3.34 -33.03 -24.65
CA ASP A 387 4.13 -31.82 -24.49
C ASP A 387 4.41 -31.27 -25.88
N GLU A 388 3.89 -30.08 -26.18
CA GLU A 388 4.16 -29.39 -27.44
C GLU A 388 4.98 -28.12 -27.22
N LEU A 389 5.29 -27.79 -25.96
CA LEU A 389 5.86 -26.51 -25.55
C LEU A 389 7.08 -26.64 -24.63
N ASP A 390 7.59 -27.86 -24.41
CA ASP A 390 8.68 -28.13 -23.45
C ASP A 390 8.25 -27.67 -22.05
N SER A 391 7.10 -28.17 -21.63
CA SER A 391 6.37 -27.74 -20.44
C SER A 391 7.03 -28.21 -19.14
N ASP A 392 7.83 -29.27 -19.21
CA ASP A 392 8.67 -29.76 -18.11
C ASP A 392 10.14 -29.29 -18.19
N GLY A 393 10.54 -28.67 -19.31
CA GLY A 393 11.81 -27.96 -19.46
C GLY A 393 13.01 -28.86 -19.69
N ASP A 394 12.81 -30.07 -20.21
CA ASP A 394 13.88 -31.02 -20.51
C ASP A 394 14.45 -30.88 -21.94
N GLY A 395 13.82 -30.05 -22.76
CA GLY A 395 14.21 -29.76 -24.14
C GLY A 395 13.56 -30.66 -25.20
N ASP A 396 12.65 -31.57 -24.83
CA ASP A 396 11.89 -32.43 -25.73
C ASP A 396 10.43 -31.95 -25.90
N VAL A 397 10.13 -31.41 -27.08
CA VAL A 397 8.79 -30.91 -27.46
C VAL A 397 7.92 -31.95 -28.17
N GLU A 398 8.36 -33.21 -28.27
CA GLU A 398 7.61 -34.29 -28.94
C GLU A 398 7.37 -35.51 -28.03
N GLU A 399 7.15 -35.28 -26.74
CA GLU A 399 6.89 -36.35 -25.78
C GLU A 399 5.53 -36.30 -25.08
N LEU A 400 5.28 -37.32 -24.25
CA LEU A 400 4.11 -37.40 -23.39
C LEU A 400 4.56 -37.22 -21.95
N VAL A 401 4.31 -36.04 -21.41
CA VAL A 401 4.57 -35.72 -20.01
C VAL A 401 3.39 -36.16 -19.14
N ASP A 402 3.69 -36.63 -17.94
CA ASP A 402 2.69 -36.84 -16.90
C ASP A 402 2.30 -35.47 -16.32
N MET A 403 1.02 -35.24 -16.05
CA MET A 403 0.50 -33.98 -15.52
C MET A 403 -0.48 -34.23 -14.37
N HIS A 404 -0.19 -33.62 -13.24
CA HIS A 404 -1.02 -33.58 -12.05
C HIS A 404 -1.76 -32.25 -11.97
N ARG A 405 -3.00 -32.25 -11.44
CA ARG A 405 -3.77 -31.02 -11.23
C ARG A 405 -4.24 -30.88 -9.80
N ILE A 406 -4.17 -29.66 -9.30
CA ILE A 406 -4.61 -29.30 -7.95
C ILE A 406 -5.62 -28.16 -8.07
N GLU A 407 -6.69 -28.24 -7.30
CA GLU A 407 -7.75 -27.23 -7.26
C GLU A 407 -8.07 -26.89 -5.81
N GLU A 408 -8.06 -25.60 -5.48
CA GLU A 408 -8.49 -25.08 -4.18
C GLU A 408 -9.96 -24.65 -4.26
N CYS A 409 -10.75 -25.02 -3.25
CA CYS A 409 -12.18 -24.78 -3.19
C CYS A 409 -12.61 -24.27 -1.80
N GLU A 410 -13.49 -23.27 -1.77
CA GLU A 410 -14.14 -22.80 -0.55
C GLU A 410 -15.30 -23.74 -0.17
N LEU A 411 -15.39 -24.11 1.10
CA LEU A 411 -16.47 -24.96 1.65
C LEU A 411 -17.49 -24.13 2.43
N ASP A 412 -18.76 -24.52 2.33
CA ASP A 412 -19.83 -24.03 3.20
C ASP A 412 -19.71 -24.68 4.58
N GLU A 413 -19.48 -23.88 5.61
CA GLU A 413 -19.22 -24.33 6.99
C GLU A 413 -20.34 -25.22 7.56
N THR A 414 -21.59 -25.06 7.09
CA THR A 414 -22.74 -25.82 7.61
C THR A 414 -22.95 -27.15 6.90
N SER A 415 -22.79 -27.17 5.58
CA SER A 415 -23.08 -28.34 4.73
C SER A 415 -21.84 -29.13 4.31
N GLY A 416 -20.65 -28.56 4.49
CA GLY A 416 -19.37 -29.15 4.05
C GLY A 416 -19.27 -29.28 2.52
N LYS A 417 -20.08 -28.52 1.78
CA LYS A 417 -20.12 -28.56 0.31
C LYS A 417 -19.30 -27.43 -0.28
N VAL A 418 -18.73 -27.71 -1.45
CA VAL A 418 -18.01 -26.70 -2.23
C VAL A 418 -18.96 -25.60 -2.69
N VAL A 419 -18.59 -24.36 -2.38
CA VAL A 419 -19.27 -23.13 -2.79
C VAL A 419 -18.69 -22.64 -4.11
N THR A 420 -17.37 -22.45 -4.15
CA THR A 420 -16.61 -21.98 -5.32
C THR A 420 -15.24 -22.66 -5.35
N CYS A 421 -14.60 -22.71 -6.53
CA CYS A 421 -13.23 -23.18 -6.69
C CYS A 421 -12.41 -22.20 -7.54
N GLY A 422 -11.12 -22.11 -7.22
CA GLY A 422 -10.14 -21.38 -8.00
C GLY A 422 -9.73 -22.11 -9.29
N PRO A 423 -8.83 -21.52 -10.09
CA PRO A 423 -8.26 -22.18 -11.26
C PRO A 423 -7.44 -23.41 -10.87
N LYS A 424 -7.38 -24.40 -11.77
CA LYS A 424 -6.60 -25.63 -11.56
C LYS A 424 -5.13 -25.40 -11.85
N SER A 425 -4.29 -25.51 -10.83
CA SER A 425 -2.83 -25.53 -10.97
C SER A 425 -2.39 -26.83 -11.64
N LYS A 426 -1.39 -26.75 -12.52
CA LYS A 426 -0.84 -27.89 -13.26
C LYS A 426 0.62 -28.12 -12.85
N LEU A 427 0.99 -29.36 -12.62
CA LEU A 427 2.36 -29.81 -12.37
C LEU A 427 2.68 -30.89 -13.39
N PHE A 428 3.81 -30.77 -14.10
CA PHE A 428 4.20 -31.72 -15.16
C PHE A 428 5.08 -32.85 -14.62
N GLU A 429 4.55 -33.59 -13.66
CA GLU A 429 5.17 -34.79 -13.12
C GLU A 429 4.13 -35.69 -12.47
N LYS A 430 4.49 -36.93 -12.13
CA LYS A 430 3.63 -37.81 -11.32
C LYS A 430 3.65 -37.38 -9.88
N ARG A 431 2.47 -37.24 -9.28
CA ARG A 431 2.34 -36.93 -7.85
C ARG A 431 1.33 -37.87 -7.20
N ASN A 432 1.51 -38.10 -5.91
CA ASN A 432 0.49 -38.70 -5.07
C ASN A 432 0.07 -37.69 -3.99
N LEU A 433 -1.11 -37.89 -3.39
CA LEU A 433 -1.67 -37.00 -2.38
C LEU A 433 -0.66 -36.65 -1.27
N GLN A 434 0.02 -37.65 -0.69
CA GLN A 434 0.93 -37.43 0.42
C GLN A 434 2.17 -36.65 -0.01
N GLN A 435 2.69 -36.90 -1.22
CA GLN A 435 3.84 -36.18 -1.76
C GLN A 435 3.48 -34.70 -1.96
N THR A 436 2.34 -34.41 -2.58
CA THR A 436 1.87 -33.03 -2.76
C THR A 436 1.62 -32.32 -1.43
N ILE A 437 1.03 -33.02 -0.45
CA ILE A 437 0.84 -32.49 0.90
C ILE A 437 2.19 -32.19 1.58
N ASN A 438 3.20 -33.05 1.40
CA ASN A 438 4.54 -32.82 1.93
C ASN A 438 5.17 -31.57 1.28
N ASP A 439 5.08 -31.43 -0.05
CA ASP A 439 5.60 -30.23 -0.74
C ASP A 439 4.91 -28.95 -0.21
N PHE A 440 3.59 -29.00 -0.04
CA PHE A 440 2.81 -27.88 0.50
C PHE A 440 3.20 -27.55 1.95
N TRP A 441 3.52 -28.57 2.74
CA TRP A 441 4.01 -28.40 4.10
C TRP A 441 5.41 -27.79 4.13
N GLU A 442 6.34 -28.24 3.28
CA GLU A 442 7.71 -27.69 3.18
C GLU A 442 7.73 -26.24 2.70
N LEU A 443 6.72 -25.85 1.92
CA LEU A 443 6.46 -24.46 1.53
C LEU A 443 5.76 -23.63 2.63
N GLY A 444 5.25 -24.28 3.68
CA GLY A 444 4.51 -23.65 4.77
C GLY A 444 3.07 -23.24 4.42
N LEU A 445 2.53 -23.73 3.30
CA LEU A 445 1.28 -23.26 2.67
C LEU A 445 0.06 -23.35 3.61
N PHE A 446 -0.07 -24.45 4.35
CA PHE A 446 -1.16 -24.65 5.32
C PHE A 446 -0.72 -24.58 6.78
N GLN A 447 0.60 -24.45 7.04
CA GLN A 447 1.11 -24.19 8.38
C GLN A 447 0.90 -22.73 8.79
N ARG A 448 0.87 -21.81 7.82
CA ARG A 448 0.56 -20.39 8.02
C ARG A 448 -0.88 -20.15 7.63
N THR A 449 -1.73 -19.88 8.61
CA THR A 449 -3.15 -19.58 8.41
C THR A 449 -3.40 -18.11 8.73
N THR A 450 -3.71 -17.32 7.71
CA THR A 450 -4.10 -15.91 7.90
C THR A 450 -5.54 -15.85 8.33
N ILE A 451 -5.79 -15.27 9.51
CA ILE A 451 -7.14 -15.04 10.03
C ILE A 451 -7.48 -13.57 9.84
N ALA A 452 -8.52 -13.33 9.05
CA ALA A 452 -9.09 -12.02 8.79
C ALA A 452 -9.29 -11.20 10.08
N GLY A 453 -8.76 -9.98 10.11
CA GLY A 453 -8.88 -9.05 11.23
C GLY A 453 -8.00 -9.39 12.43
N ARG A 454 -7.07 -10.35 12.32
CA ARG A 454 -6.13 -10.73 13.39
C ARG A 454 -4.68 -10.73 12.91
N GLY A 455 -4.40 -11.46 11.83
CA GLY A 455 -3.05 -11.69 11.33
C GLY A 455 -2.78 -13.17 11.05
N THR A 456 -1.52 -13.52 10.91
CA THR A 456 -1.10 -14.88 10.51
C THR A 456 -0.78 -15.71 11.73
N TYR A 457 -1.49 -16.83 11.86
CA TYR A 457 -1.24 -17.87 12.85
C TYR A 457 -0.39 -18.98 12.26
N TYR A 458 0.49 -19.53 13.07
CA TYR A 458 1.21 -20.76 12.78
C TYR A 458 0.50 -21.95 13.44
N VAL A 459 0.27 -23.02 12.68
CA VAL A 459 -0.28 -24.30 13.15
C VAL A 459 0.81 -25.36 13.07
N ASP A 460 1.04 -26.04 14.20
CA ASP A 460 2.08 -27.06 14.30
C ASP A 460 1.58 -28.43 13.85
N PHE A 461 2.03 -28.84 12.67
CA PHE A 461 1.75 -30.18 12.12
C PHE A 461 2.78 -31.18 12.62
N PRO A 462 2.37 -32.40 13.01
CA PRO A 462 3.31 -33.43 13.45
C PRO A 462 4.31 -33.77 12.35
N ALA A 463 5.58 -33.64 12.69
CA ALA A 463 6.70 -33.94 11.82
C ALA A 463 7.79 -34.66 12.64
N THR A 464 8.52 -35.53 11.96
CA THR A 464 9.62 -36.29 12.56
C THR A 464 10.93 -35.96 11.85
N ALA A 465 11.98 -35.78 12.64
CA ALA A 465 13.32 -35.56 12.10
C ALA A 465 13.87 -36.88 11.54
N ASP A 466 14.36 -36.82 10.31
CA ASP A 466 15.07 -37.91 9.67
C ASP A 466 16.52 -38.04 10.18
N SER A 467 17.28 -38.95 9.58
CA SER A 467 18.69 -39.17 9.95
C SER A 467 19.64 -37.99 9.63
N GLN A 468 19.21 -37.06 8.78
CA GLN A 468 19.93 -35.85 8.36
C GLN A 468 19.51 -34.61 9.20
N GLY A 469 18.56 -34.79 10.13
CA GLY A 469 17.97 -33.72 10.93
C GLY A 469 16.89 -32.91 10.19
N CYS A 470 16.44 -33.38 9.02
CA CYS A 470 15.36 -32.77 8.25
C CYS A 470 14.02 -33.23 8.81
N LEU A 471 13.16 -32.28 9.17
CA LEU A 471 11.79 -32.57 9.55
C LEU A 471 11.02 -33.00 8.29
N ALA A 472 10.39 -34.17 8.37
CA ALA A 472 9.44 -34.65 7.39
C ALA A 472 8.06 -34.72 8.03
N LEU A 473 7.04 -34.24 7.32
CA LEU A 473 5.65 -34.33 7.76
C LEU A 473 5.26 -35.79 8.00
N ASP A 474 4.68 -36.07 9.18
CA ASP A 474 4.15 -37.40 9.46
C ASP A 474 2.95 -37.68 8.54
N THR A 475 2.80 -38.94 8.10
CA THR A 475 1.68 -39.32 7.22
C THR A 475 0.34 -38.92 7.84
N LEU A 476 -0.36 -38.02 7.15
CA LEU A 476 -1.62 -37.47 7.65
C LEU A 476 -2.67 -38.57 7.66
N ASN A 477 -3.45 -38.60 8.74
CA ASN A 477 -4.60 -39.49 8.87
C ASN A 477 -5.75 -38.79 9.62
N ASN A 478 -6.96 -39.29 9.43
CA ASN A 478 -8.18 -38.70 10.03
C ASN A 478 -8.31 -38.90 11.55
N ASN A 479 -7.30 -39.44 12.24
CA ASN A 479 -7.33 -39.60 13.69
C ASN A 479 -6.69 -38.42 14.44
N GLN A 480 -6.05 -37.48 13.74
CA GLN A 480 -5.57 -36.25 14.34
C GLN A 480 -6.76 -35.37 14.73
N GLY A 481 -6.76 -34.87 15.97
CA GLY A 481 -7.73 -33.89 16.43
C GLY A 481 -7.39 -32.48 15.95
N ALA A 482 -8.23 -31.50 16.35
CA ALA A 482 -7.98 -30.09 16.07
C ALA A 482 -6.64 -29.63 16.68
N MET A 483 -5.86 -28.90 15.89
CA MET A 483 -4.54 -28.39 16.22
C MET A 483 -4.65 -26.94 16.71
N LYS A 484 -3.77 -26.55 17.62
CA LYS A 484 -3.68 -25.16 18.08
C LYS A 484 -2.96 -24.29 17.04
N GLY A 485 -3.35 -23.03 16.98
CA GLY A 485 -2.60 -21.99 16.26
C GLY A 485 -1.96 -21.00 17.21
N VAL A 486 -0.82 -20.43 16.83
CA VAL A 486 -0.08 -19.39 17.56
C VAL A 486 0.12 -18.18 16.66
N LEU A 487 -0.29 -16.99 17.09
CA LEU A 487 -0.13 -15.77 16.28
C LEU A 487 1.36 -15.43 16.13
N ILE A 488 1.84 -15.34 14.88
CA ILE A 488 3.25 -15.06 14.54
C ILE A 488 3.44 -13.73 13.82
N GLU A 489 2.39 -13.16 13.22
CA GLU A 489 2.43 -11.86 12.54
C GLU A 489 1.11 -11.13 12.77
N GLN A 490 1.16 -9.92 13.33
CA GLN A 490 -0.03 -9.09 13.55
C GLN A 490 -0.40 -8.34 12.27
N GLN A 491 -1.70 -8.30 11.99
CA GLN A 491 -2.22 -7.49 10.91
C GLN A 491 -2.27 -6.01 11.33
N VAL A 492 -1.95 -5.12 10.39
CA VAL A 492 -2.26 -3.69 10.52
C VAL A 492 -3.74 -3.49 10.25
N LEU A 493 -4.41 -2.81 11.17
CA LEU A 493 -5.82 -2.50 11.11
C LEU A 493 -6.03 -1.09 10.54
N GLY A 494 -7.11 -0.92 9.77
CA GLY A 494 -7.45 0.38 9.18
C GLY A 494 -6.64 0.68 7.92
N LEU A 495 -6.14 1.90 7.79
CA LEU A 495 -5.42 2.37 6.60
C LEU A 495 -3.98 1.85 6.62
N ASP A 496 -3.67 0.94 5.69
CA ASP A 496 -2.39 0.26 5.54
C ASP A 496 -1.65 0.67 4.26
N SER A 497 -2.22 1.61 3.51
CA SER A 497 -1.62 2.17 2.32
C SER A 497 -1.98 3.64 2.19
N VAL A 498 -0.98 4.47 1.91
CA VAL A 498 -1.13 5.91 1.64
C VAL A 498 -0.27 6.31 0.46
N ARG A 499 -0.79 7.21 -0.36
CA ARG A 499 -0.04 7.97 -1.36
C ARG A 499 -0.27 9.46 -1.15
N LEU A 500 0.80 10.23 -1.23
CA LEU A 500 0.80 11.68 -1.17
C LEU A 500 1.54 12.20 -2.41
N PHE A 501 0.88 13.03 -3.18
CA PHE A 501 1.46 13.79 -4.28
C PHE A 501 1.26 15.28 -4.00
N ALA A 502 2.32 16.06 -4.13
CA ALA A 502 2.31 17.51 -4.02
C ALA A 502 3.16 18.12 -5.13
N GLU A 503 2.60 19.06 -5.88
CA GLU A 503 3.34 19.88 -6.85
C GLU A 503 3.16 21.35 -6.46
N VAL A 504 4.27 22.02 -6.13
CA VAL A 504 4.31 23.41 -5.67
C VAL A 504 4.89 24.29 -6.76
N LYS A 505 4.18 25.38 -7.05
CA LYS A 505 4.57 26.47 -7.95
C LYS A 505 4.39 27.77 -7.19
N ILE A 506 5.46 28.55 -7.07
CA ILE A 506 5.51 29.78 -6.27
C ILE A 506 6.30 30.84 -7.02
N GLU A 507 6.12 32.11 -6.67
CA GLU A 507 6.89 33.24 -7.19
C GLU A 507 7.84 33.78 -6.11
N ASP A 508 8.81 34.59 -6.53
CA ASP A 508 9.58 35.41 -5.60
C ASP A 508 8.88 36.74 -5.28
N ALA A 509 9.42 37.50 -4.32
CA ALA A 509 8.93 38.84 -3.97
C ALA A 509 8.97 39.87 -5.13
N SER A 510 9.59 39.54 -6.26
CA SER A 510 9.63 40.35 -7.49
C SER A 510 8.63 39.88 -8.56
N LEU A 511 7.75 38.92 -8.24
CA LEU A 511 6.77 38.33 -9.15
C LEU A 511 7.42 37.57 -10.31
N VAL A 512 8.48 36.83 -10.01
CA VAL A 512 9.17 35.95 -10.96
C VAL A 512 8.89 34.50 -10.56
N ASP A 513 8.40 33.71 -11.51
CA ASP A 513 8.23 32.26 -11.37
C ASP A 513 9.51 31.60 -10.84
N LEU A 514 9.39 30.95 -9.70
CA LEU A 514 10.45 30.10 -9.16
C LEU A 514 10.36 28.68 -9.74
N PRO A 515 11.43 27.88 -9.67
CA PRO A 515 11.41 26.53 -10.21
C PRO A 515 10.40 25.63 -9.48
N ASN A 516 9.65 24.83 -10.25
CA ASN A 516 8.66 23.90 -9.72
C ASN A 516 9.31 22.84 -8.81
N THR A 517 8.56 22.43 -7.77
CA THR A 517 8.94 21.32 -6.88
C THR A 517 7.81 20.29 -6.83
N LEU A 518 8.18 19.02 -6.98
CA LEU A 518 7.26 17.89 -6.98
C LEU A 518 7.71 16.86 -5.95
N PHE A 519 6.79 16.45 -5.11
CA PHE A 519 6.96 15.36 -4.16
C PHE A 519 5.88 14.29 -4.38
N ASP A 520 6.28 13.03 -4.55
CA ASP A 520 5.35 11.90 -4.64
C ASP A 520 5.86 10.75 -3.78
N MET A 521 5.01 10.26 -2.89
CA MET A 521 5.31 9.23 -1.92
C MET A 521 4.21 8.19 -1.89
N THR A 522 4.59 6.91 -1.83
CA THR A 522 3.71 5.79 -1.54
C THR A 522 4.27 4.96 -0.39
N VAL A 523 3.42 4.66 0.59
CA VAL A 523 3.71 3.75 1.70
C VAL A 523 2.66 2.64 1.71
N VAL A 524 3.09 1.40 1.85
CA VAL A 524 2.24 0.21 1.97
C VAL A 524 2.79 -0.64 3.11
N ALA A 525 2.01 -0.87 4.16
CA ALA A 525 2.42 -1.66 5.33
C ALA A 525 1.26 -2.53 5.83
N PRO A 526 1.01 -3.69 5.21
CA PRO A 526 -0.06 -4.61 5.60
C PRO A 526 0.15 -5.27 6.97
N THR A 527 1.40 -5.33 7.44
CA THR A 527 1.77 -5.85 8.77
C THR A 527 2.82 -4.94 9.40
N GLU A 528 3.09 -5.10 10.69
CA GLU A 528 4.07 -4.29 11.41
C GLU A 528 5.49 -4.41 10.84
N GLU A 529 5.87 -5.62 10.42
CA GLU A 529 7.24 -5.94 10.01
C GLU A 529 7.46 -5.84 8.49
N LYS A 530 6.38 -5.86 7.70
CA LYS A 530 6.44 -5.83 6.22
C LYS A 530 5.86 -4.53 5.70
N TYR A 531 6.74 -3.66 5.23
CA TYR A 531 6.36 -2.40 4.62
C TYR A 531 7.25 -2.07 3.42
N ARG A 532 6.68 -1.30 2.52
CA ARG A 532 7.34 -0.72 1.36
C ARG A 532 7.10 0.77 1.32
N VAL A 533 8.18 1.53 1.21
CA VAL A 533 8.17 2.98 1.08
C VAL A 533 8.88 3.33 -0.21
N THR A 534 8.23 4.14 -1.05
CA THR A 534 8.88 4.81 -2.18
C THR A 534 8.54 6.29 -2.10
N ALA A 535 9.54 7.14 -2.16
CA ALA A 535 9.38 8.59 -2.14
C ALA A 535 10.28 9.22 -3.20
N THR A 536 9.78 10.27 -3.83
CA THR A 536 10.50 11.04 -4.83
C THR A 536 10.37 12.52 -4.54
N LEU A 537 11.45 13.26 -4.75
CA LEU A 537 11.49 14.72 -4.66
C LEU A 537 12.20 15.23 -5.90
N SER A 538 11.56 16.13 -6.63
CA SER A 538 12.08 16.71 -7.85
C SER A 538 11.97 18.22 -7.81
N HIS A 539 12.99 18.91 -8.30
CA HIS A 539 13.07 20.37 -8.33
C HIS A 539 13.61 20.83 -9.67
N ASN A 540 13.12 21.98 -10.17
CA ASN A 540 13.56 22.59 -11.43
C ASN A 540 13.44 21.66 -12.65
N TYR A 541 12.36 20.89 -12.70
CA TYR A 541 12.07 19.96 -13.78
C TYR A 541 11.22 20.60 -14.89
N SER A 542 11.30 20.04 -16.09
CA SER A 542 10.55 20.49 -17.27
C SER A 542 9.56 19.44 -17.81
N GLY A 543 9.59 18.23 -17.25
CA GLY A 543 8.68 17.15 -17.57
C GLY A 543 8.65 16.11 -16.44
N THR A 544 7.77 15.13 -16.54
CA THR A 544 7.65 14.07 -15.53
C THR A 544 7.70 12.70 -16.18
N THR A 545 8.09 11.70 -15.40
CA THR A 545 8.08 10.28 -15.75
C THR A 545 7.52 9.46 -14.59
N THR A 546 7.11 8.23 -14.87
CA THR A 546 6.56 7.31 -13.88
C THR A 546 7.18 5.94 -14.12
N ASP A 547 7.67 5.32 -13.07
CA ASP A 547 8.26 3.98 -13.13
C ASP A 547 7.25 2.89 -12.73
N ALA A 548 7.73 1.65 -12.59
CA ALA A 548 6.91 0.50 -12.18
C ALA A 548 6.38 0.59 -10.73
N THR A 549 6.94 1.47 -9.90
CA THR A 549 6.44 1.71 -8.53
C THR A 549 5.23 2.66 -8.52
N GLY A 550 5.01 3.38 -9.63
CA GLY A 550 3.87 4.27 -9.82
C GLY A 550 4.04 5.70 -9.28
N VAL A 551 5.21 6.01 -8.71
CA VAL A 551 5.58 7.37 -8.26
C VAL A 551 6.02 8.24 -9.44
N ILE A 552 5.75 9.54 -9.35
CA ILE A 552 6.06 10.52 -10.38
C ILE A 552 7.41 11.19 -10.07
N LEU A 553 8.34 11.12 -11.01
CA LEU A 553 9.66 11.75 -10.93
C LEU A 553 9.77 12.88 -11.97
N GLY A 554 10.29 14.03 -11.55
CA GLY A 554 10.61 15.14 -12.44
C GLY A 554 11.87 14.85 -13.27
N THR A 555 11.86 15.30 -14.52
CA THR A 555 12.93 15.13 -15.51
C THR A 555 13.18 16.44 -16.25
N GLY A 556 14.39 16.62 -16.77
CA GLY A 556 14.77 17.81 -17.54
C GLY A 556 16.25 18.11 -17.45
N GLY A 557 16.75 18.95 -18.37
CA GLY A 557 18.18 19.29 -18.47
C GLY A 557 18.72 20.17 -17.33
N SER A 558 17.90 20.53 -16.35
CA SER A 558 18.30 21.26 -15.13
C SER A 558 17.61 20.73 -13.88
N ALA A 559 16.96 19.56 -14.00
CA ALA A 559 16.22 18.94 -12.91
C ALA A 559 17.19 18.39 -11.86
N SER A 560 16.87 18.61 -10.60
CA SER A 560 17.44 17.84 -9.50
C SER A 560 16.38 16.88 -9.01
N SER A 561 16.70 15.59 -8.91
CA SER A 561 15.76 14.59 -8.44
C SER A 561 16.40 13.62 -7.46
N LEU A 562 15.58 13.18 -6.52
CA LEU A 562 15.90 12.26 -5.45
C LEU A 562 14.81 11.19 -5.44
N LEU A 563 15.20 9.94 -5.44
CA LEU A 563 14.32 8.79 -5.25
C LEU A 563 14.86 7.95 -4.10
N VAL A 564 13.97 7.60 -3.18
CA VAL A 564 14.23 6.67 -2.08
C VAL A 564 13.23 5.54 -2.20
N SER A 565 13.72 4.31 -2.22
CA SER A 565 12.89 3.12 -2.12
C SER A 565 13.44 2.19 -1.05
N TYR A 566 12.54 1.60 -0.27
CA TYR A 566 12.87 0.64 0.77
C TYR A 566 11.76 -0.37 0.94
N ASP A 567 12.12 -1.66 0.98
CA ASP A 567 11.20 -2.78 1.02
C ASP A 567 11.68 -3.83 2.03
N THR A 568 10.86 -4.08 3.05
CA THR A 568 11.10 -5.10 4.08
C THR A 568 10.27 -6.36 3.91
N SER A 569 9.50 -6.46 2.83
CA SER A 569 8.52 -7.54 2.61
C SER A 569 9.16 -8.91 2.44
N ALA A 570 10.43 -8.98 2.05
CA ALA A 570 11.18 -10.21 1.99
C ALA A 570 11.63 -10.66 3.40
N ASP A 571 11.45 -11.96 3.68
CA ASP A 571 11.71 -12.52 5.00
C ASP A 571 13.21 -12.42 5.40
N PHE A 572 14.13 -12.48 4.43
CA PHE A 572 15.59 -12.64 4.68
C PHE A 572 16.47 -11.48 4.22
N GLU A 573 15.88 -10.53 3.51
CA GLU A 573 16.59 -9.39 2.97
C GLU A 573 15.68 -8.17 3.08
N ASN A 574 16.26 -7.04 3.46
CA ASN A 574 15.67 -5.75 3.12
C ASN A 574 16.42 -5.22 1.91
N SER A 575 15.66 -4.72 0.95
CA SER A 575 16.22 -4.12 -0.24
C SER A 575 15.81 -2.67 -0.31
N GLY A 576 16.63 -1.86 -0.95
CA GLY A 576 16.29 -0.48 -1.16
C GLY A 576 17.21 0.17 -2.17
N ASN A 577 16.91 1.40 -2.51
CA ASN A 577 17.81 2.24 -3.28
C ASN A 577 17.65 3.70 -2.88
N LEU A 578 18.73 4.43 -3.11
CA LEU A 578 18.77 5.88 -3.10
C LEU A 578 19.32 6.29 -4.46
N SER A 579 18.49 6.91 -5.30
CA SER A 579 18.91 7.46 -6.58
C SER A 579 18.89 8.97 -6.52
N ILE A 580 19.98 9.59 -6.95
CA ILE A 580 20.14 11.03 -7.02
C ILE A 580 20.54 11.38 -8.44
N ALA A 581 19.78 12.25 -9.11
CA ALA A 581 20.09 12.74 -10.44
C ALA A 581 20.12 14.27 -10.48
N LYS A 582 21.07 14.82 -11.22
CA LYS A 582 21.21 16.26 -11.51
C LYS A 582 21.41 16.45 -13.01
N GLY A 583 20.52 17.20 -13.63
CA GLY A 583 20.63 17.60 -15.04
C GLY A 583 21.54 18.80 -15.23
N GLY A 584 22.26 18.84 -16.36
CA GLY A 584 22.99 20.04 -16.79
C GLY A 584 24.19 20.43 -15.93
N VAL A 585 24.82 19.46 -15.25
CA VAL A 585 25.98 19.71 -14.40
C VAL A 585 27.18 20.09 -15.28
N THR A 586 27.79 21.23 -14.96
CA THR A 586 29.00 21.69 -15.66
C THR A 586 30.25 21.17 -14.97
N LEU A 587 30.96 20.27 -15.64
CA LEU A 587 32.26 19.73 -15.21
C LEU A 587 33.39 20.52 -15.85
N THR A 588 34.41 20.86 -15.07
CA THR A 588 35.67 21.41 -15.60
C THR A 588 36.69 20.28 -15.73
N LEU A 589 37.15 20.02 -16.95
CA LEU A 589 38.12 18.98 -17.25
C LEU A 589 39.55 19.44 -16.92
N GLY A 590 40.47 18.49 -16.80
CA GLY A 590 41.88 18.75 -16.48
C GLY A 590 42.61 19.62 -17.51
N ASP A 591 42.09 19.77 -18.73
CA ASP A 591 42.59 20.67 -19.77
C ASP A 591 42.02 22.10 -19.68
N GLY A 592 41.15 22.37 -18.70
CA GLY A 592 40.47 23.64 -18.48
C GLY A 592 39.23 23.87 -19.35
N SER A 593 38.82 22.90 -20.17
CA SER A 593 37.54 22.94 -20.88
C SER A 593 36.38 22.59 -19.95
N SER A 594 35.17 23.03 -20.31
CA SER A 594 33.95 22.72 -19.58
C SER A 594 33.02 21.85 -20.40
N VAL A 595 32.46 20.81 -19.80
CA VAL A 595 31.44 19.95 -20.40
C VAL A 595 30.20 20.01 -19.53
N SER A 596 29.03 20.15 -20.16
CA SER A 596 27.75 19.98 -19.47
C SER A 596 27.25 18.57 -19.71
N GLU A 597 26.95 17.85 -18.64
CA GLU A 597 26.37 16.51 -18.71
C GLU A 597 25.47 16.24 -17.52
N ASP A 598 24.51 15.35 -17.71
CA ASP A 598 23.65 14.87 -16.63
C ASP A 598 24.43 13.88 -15.76
N GLN A 599 24.20 13.94 -14.45
CA GLN A 599 24.83 13.09 -13.45
C GLN A 599 23.75 12.30 -12.73
N ASP A 600 23.95 11.00 -12.58
CA ASP A 600 23.09 10.14 -11.76
C ASP A 600 23.96 9.18 -10.96
N ILE A 601 23.59 9.01 -9.70
CA ILE A 601 24.19 8.02 -8.82
C ILE A 601 23.07 7.28 -8.11
N THR A 602 23.13 5.97 -8.17
CA THR A 602 22.21 5.08 -7.45
C THR A 602 23.00 4.23 -6.48
N ALA A 603 22.64 4.31 -5.20
CA ALA A 603 23.13 3.44 -4.16
C ALA A 603 22.08 2.35 -3.91
N PHE A 604 22.35 1.12 -4.32
CA PHE A 604 21.47 -0.02 -4.04
C PHE A 604 21.80 -0.62 -2.69
N LEU A 605 20.85 -0.61 -1.76
CA LEU A 605 20.94 -1.27 -0.48
C LEU A 605 20.60 -2.75 -0.65
N SER A 606 21.53 -3.62 -0.25
CA SER A 606 21.24 -4.99 0.12
C SER A 606 21.58 -5.14 1.61
N GLN A 607 20.56 -5.47 2.39
CA GLN A 607 20.67 -5.74 3.82
C GLN A 607 20.24 -7.18 4.05
N SER A 608 21.23 -8.07 4.10
CA SER A 608 21.02 -9.48 4.40
C SER A 608 21.19 -9.74 5.89
N TYR A 609 20.49 -10.74 6.37
CA TYR A 609 20.63 -11.23 7.74
C TYR A 609 21.11 -12.69 7.76
N ASP A 610 21.53 -13.18 8.94
CA ASP A 610 22.17 -14.50 9.08
C ASP A 610 21.35 -15.64 8.45
N SER A 611 21.88 -16.18 7.36
CA SER A 611 21.27 -17.30 6.64
C SER A 611 21.25 -18.60 7.46
N ASN A 612 22.06 -18.73 8.51
CA ASN A 612 22.06 -19.92 9.36
C ASN A 612 20.83 -19.99 10.28
N SER A 613 20.13 -18.88 10.41
CA SER A 613 18.89 -18.77 11.17
C SER A 613 17.65 -19.11 10.32
N VAL A 614 17.85 -19.47 9.04
CA VAL A 614 16.80 -19.96 8.15
C VAL A 614 16.35 -21.35 8.59
N HIS A 615 15.04 -21.56 8.62
CA HIS A 615 14.44 -22.80 9.10
C HIS A 615 14.46 -23.95 8.08
N TYR A 616 15.29 -23.86 7.04
CA TYR A 616 15.51 -24.91 6.05
C TYR A 616 16.93 -24.84 5.47
N LYS A 617 17.39 -25.94 4.87
CA LYS A 617 18.60 -26.01 4.02
C LYS A 617 18.25 -26.72 2.70
N ILE A 618 19.01 -26.46 1.65
CA ILE A 618 18.89 -27.24 0.41
C ILE A 618 19.78 -28.48 0.53
N ILE A 619 19.20 -29.65 0.31
CA ILE A 619 19.90 -30.92 0.18
C ILE A 619 19.74 -31.45 -1.24
N GLU A 620 20.56 -32.43 -1.60
CA GLU A 620 20.40 -33.16 -2.85
C GLU A 620 19.61 -34.44 -2.55
N ASP A 621 18.51 -34.65 -3.26
CA ASP A 621 17.69 -35.85 -3.13
C ASP A 621 18.39 -37.10 -3.71
N ALA A 622 17.72 -38.26 -3.66
CA ALA A 622 18.29 -39.51 -4.16
C ALA A 622 18.52 -39.52 -5.68
N GLU A 623 17.90 -38.59 -6.40
CA GLU A 623 17.92 -38.41 -7.85
C GLU A 623 18.91 -37.33 -8.30
N GLY A 624 19.55 -36.63 -7.37
CA GLY A 624 20.51 -35.55 -7.66
C GLY A 624 19.88 -34.17 -7.83
N LYS A 625 18.60 -34.00 -7.46
CA LYS A 625 17.88 -32.73 -7.56
C LYS A 625 17.93 -31.96 -6.23
N PRO A 626 17.93 -30.62 -6.28
CA PRO A 626 17.86 -29.81 -5.07
C PRO A 626 16.48 -29.96 -4.42
N ASP A 627 16.48 -30.27 -3.12
CA ASP A 627 15.29 -30.47 -2.30
C ASP A 627 15.37 -29.65 -1.00
N ARG A 628 14.21 -29.21 -0.48
CA ARG A 628 14.13 -28.34 0.69
C ARG A 628 14.03 -29.17 1.98
N CYS A 629 15.13 -29.26 2.71
CA CYS A 629 15.17 -29.86 4.03
C CYS A 629 14.76 -28.85 5.11
N VAL A 630 13.56 -28.99 5.67
CA VAL A 630 13.06 -28.18 6.80
C VAL A 630 13.81 -28.55 8.09
N LEU A 631 14.38 -27.56 8.79
CA LEU A 631 15.16 -27.75 10.03
C LEU A 631 14.34 -27.48 11.29
N SER A 632 13.37 -26.56 11.21
CA SER A 632 12.47 -26.21 12.29
C SER A 632 11.19 -25.61 11.73
N THR A 633 10.14 -25.56 12.55
CA THR A 633 8.86 -24.96 12.18
C THR A 633 8.39 -24.02 13.30
N GLY A 634 7.44 -23.13 13.00
CA GLY A 634 6.72 -22.37 14.03
C GLY A 634 7.40 -21.16 14.65
N SER A 635 8.50 -20.70 14.07
CA SER A 635 9.08 -19.38 14.35
C SER A 635 9.18 -18.60 13.04
N ASN A 636 8.85 -17.31 13.08
CA ASN A 636 9.29 -16.41 12.02
C ASN A 636 10.78 -16.20 12.18
N TYR A 637 11.46 -16.03 11.06
CA TYR A 637 12.80 -15.49 11.09
C TYR A 637 12.73 -14.09 11.71
N VAL A 638 13.42 -13.89 12.82
CA VAL A 638 13.51 -12.58 13.47
C VAL A 638 14.75 -11.91 12.92
N LYS A 639 14.56 -10.81 12.20
CA LYS A 639 15.64 -9.94 11.72
C LYS A 639 16.40 -9.39 12.93
N ASP A 640 17.57 -9.94 13.25
CA ASP A 640 18.43 -9.44 14.34
C ASP A 640 19.33 -8.31 13.81
N PRO A 641 19.21 -7.07 14.32
CA PRO A 641 20.09 -5.97 13.94
C PRO A 641 21.58 -6.23 14.23
N ALA A 642 21.93 -7.19 15.08
CA ALA A 642 23.31 -7.57 15.34
C ALA A 642 23.93 -8.40 14.20
N ASP A 643 23.11 -9.08 13.40
CA ASP A 643 23.52 -9.97 12.31
C ASP A 643 23.47 -9.30 10.93
N ILE A 644 23.38 -7.97 10.94
CA ILE A 644 23.09 -7.16 9.76
C ILE A 644 24.35 -6.99 8.89
N GLU A 645 24.30 -7.50 7.67
CA GLU A 645 25.30 -7.20 6.64
C GLU A 645 24.69 -6.22 5.63
N GLU A 646 25.13 -4.97 5.70
CA GLU A 646 24.66 -3.88 4.84
C GLU A 646 25.71 -3.48 3.82
N VAL A 647 25.33 -3.52 2.55
CA VAL A 647 26.17 -3.03 1.46
C VAL A 647 25.35 -2.12 0.57
N PHE A 648 25.85 -0.92 0.35
CA PHE A 648 25.40 -0.05 -0.73
C PHE A 648 26.30 -0.22 -1.94
N TYR A 649 25.74 -0.59 -3.09
CA TYR A 649 26.45 -0.61 -4.36
C TYR A 649 26.33 0.76 -5.03
N LEU A 650 27.44 1.47 -5.19
CA LEU A 650 27.50 2.79 -5.81
C LEU A 650 27.58 2.64 -7.32
N ASN A 651 26.42 2.79 -7.96
CA ASN A 651 26.29 2.82 -9.39
C ASN A 651 26.25 4.28 -9.87
N TYR A 652 27.04 4.62 -10.88
CA TYR A 652 26.98 5.90 -11.56
C TYR A 652 26.81 5.65 -13.05
N ARG A 653 25.77 6.21 -13.67
CA ARG A 653 25.44 6.00 -15.09
C ARG A 653 25.43 4.52 -15.49
N ASP A 654 24.70 3.70 -14.75
CA ASP A 654 24.57 2.25 -14.94
C ASP A 654 25.86 1.40 -14.72
N VAL A 655 26.96 2.00 -14.27
CA VAL A 655 28.23 1.30 -14.00
C VAL A 655 28.54 1.29 -12.50
N LEU A 656 28.93 0.12 -11.96
CA LEU A 656 29.35 -0.04 -10.57
C LEU A 656 30.79 0.46 -10.37
N TYR A 657 30.99 1.44 -9.48
CA TYR A 657 32.31 2.01 -9.19
C TYR A 657 32.79 1.80 -7.76
N GLY A 658 31.92 1.35 -6.85
CA GLY A 658 32.32 1.14 -5.47
C GLY A 658 31.22 0.59 -4.59
N THR A 659 31.57 0.34 -3.34
CA THR A 659 30.64 -0.08 -2.30
C THR A 659 30.79 0.79 -1.05
N ALA A 660 29.69 1.04 -0.35
CA ALA A 660 29.70 1.66 0.97
C ALA A 660 29.16 0.65 1.99
N ARG A 661 29.89 0.47 3.10
CA ARG A 661 29.49 -0.44 4.18
C ARG A 661 29.96 0.08 5.53
N PRO A 662 29.30 -0.27 6.64
CA PRO A 662 29.78 0.07 7.97
C PRO A 662 31.07 -0.71 8.25
N GLU A 663 32.14 -0.02 8.63
CA GLU A 663 33.42 -0.65 9.01
C GLU A 663 33.86 -0.23 10.42
N GLY A 664 34.25 -1.21 11.24
CA GLY A 664 34.75 -1.00 12.59
C GLY A 664 33.66 -0.78 13.66
N ALA A 665 34.08 -0.54 14.90
CA ALA A 665 33.20 -0.53 16.08
C ALA A 665 32.38 0.78 16.29
N ASN A 666 32.36 1.69 15.31
CA ASN A 666 31.83 3.06 15.48
C ASN A 666 30.78 3.46 14.41
N ASN A 667 30.16 2.51 13.69
CA ASN A 667 29.18 2.80 12.63
C ASN A 667 29.68 3.81 11.59
N ILE A 668 30.99 3.78 11.27
CA ILE A 668 31.56 4.65 10.23
C ILE A 668 31.29 3.98 8.88
N TRP A 669 30.50 4.63 8.04
CA TRP A 669 30.32 4.25 6.66
C TRP A 669 31.61 4.50 5.87
N THR A 670 32.21 3.44 5.34
CA THR A 670 33.41 3.52 4.52
C THR A 670 33.06 3.20 3.08
N ILE A 671 33.35 4.15 2.19
CA ILE A 671 33.23 3.95 0.74
C ILE A 671 34.54 3.39 0.22
N ARG A 672 34.46 2.25 -0.46
CA ARG A 672 35.57 1.61 -1.19
C ARG A 672 35.29 1.70 -2.68
N TYR A 673 36.15 2.40 -3.38
CA TYR A 673 36.12 2.50 -4.83
C TYR A 673 36.85 1.31 -5.46
N ILE A 674 36.44 0.92 -6.66
CA ILE A 674 37.14 -0.07 -7.48
C ILE A 674 38.27 0.68 -8.21
N ASP A 675 39.40 0.90 -7.52
CA ASP A 675 40.56 1.64 -8.03
C ASP A 675 41.84 0.81 -8.19
#